data_AF-A0A6B1GYH0-F1
#
_entry.id   AF-A0A6B1GYH0-F1
#
_cell.length_a   1.000
_cell.length_b   1.000
_cell.length_c   1.000
_cell.angle_alpha   90.00
_cell.angle_beta   90.00
_cell.angle_gamma   90.00
#
_symmetry.space_group_name_H-M   'P 1'
#
loop_
_entity.id
_entity.type
_entity.pdbx_description
1 polymer ?
#
loop_
_entity_poly.entity_id
_entity_poly.type
_entity_poly.pdbx_seq_one_letter_code
_entity_poly.pdbx_strand_id
1 'polypeptide(L)'
;MLPGFCLLLVAAGAQGQQFASLASATDDRSAAARAGGTAIVVDHDLVRSGPQRLELQGTDGRILVAERSVFEDRGDGNVMWAGRFPGADYDSVVLTVQDGHLQGMFGEPGRAAHWIRSGRDGRGLLDQPVGGVPVEFCGGGLGAEESESPAVVATASTDRPVRVSSASNHDRLDILVVYTVRAALVWDQFGYGTPRASVQAAMDFLNLVLRNNDMPVRAHLVHLAEAPAALVGPQSVWGRLRQLREIAELRFKYQADMYHLFTGETSRSLGYCGIARLLRRVEERSGTFSDAYGVTSAACSFPAQEGAYPYFGQVFAHEIGHNLGANHDPANTNQTQDTAVRPWAFGHVDISVAPTVETIMSYRSYQPRQWVPFFSSVRITPNGWTIGREGARENERALYDTVPLAVQYSDKMPDPAALPESPSWVPAAPAELTVKSTSRTSARLEWEDRSDDELGFRIHAKTGGDIWRIVETVTADREFVEVTGLKPEGRYTFRVRAHHDLGGSDSDLVTVTLRSGGDGPGPGPGGISVPDDITATVSGATAVELGWSGAPNGTVEVEARSWKEGWRNVASTDAAAGRVTVEGLDAEAPYTFRLRLRATSGKVSSWSDEVNVTTGDVSGACRSGDQYLCLSQGRFEIQVHWKDHNRAGVYGNGTAVPIDVSDESGMFWFFSSSNIELVVKTLDGRGVNGHYWVFFGALSDVEYWVSVRDTAGGGRRTYHNPPTENCGQSDITAFVPASASGSSDGAAGRAGVDLIAMKAVPIELPGVTLSQEGGGTCEPGADRLCLHDGRFSVEVEFADPNVNEKKAGQVVSSLTTRETGFFWFFSPTNVELAAKVLDGRALTGKYWFLYGGLSDVEYTITLTDTVTRESNRYVNEAGSLCGGIDTRALPR
;
A
#
# COMPACT_ATOMS: atom_id res chain seq x y z
N MET A 1 -6.09 87.30 -18.91
CA MET A 1 -6.03 86.62 -17.60
C MET A 1 -6.40 85.17 -17.82
N LEU A 2 -5.67 84.24 -17.20
CA LEU A 2 -5.91 82.79 -17.25
C LEU A 2 -6.13 82.28 -15.82
N PRO A 3 -7.19 81.51 -15.52
CA PRO A 3 -7.19 80.59 -14.39
C PRO A 3 -6.44 79.31 -14.81
N GLY A 4 -5.41 78.92 -14.04
CA GLY A 4 -4.63 77.72 -14.33
C GLY A 4 -5.31 76.44 -13.85
N PHE A 5 -5.21 75.37 -14.65
CA PHE A 5 -5.39 74.02 -14.15
C PHE A 5 -4.06 73.53 -13.55
N CYS A 6 -4.07 73.13 -12.28
CA CYS A 6 -2.96 72.37 -11.71
C CYS A 6 -2.92 70.99 -12.35
N LEU A 7 -1.75 70.54 -12.81
CA LEU A 7 -1.50 69.12 -13.01
C LEU A 7 -1.53 68.44 -11.64
N LEU A 8 -2.55 67.61 -11.37
CA LEU A 8 -2.31 66.45 -10.53
C LEU A 8 -1.51 65.45 -11.37
N LEU A 9 -0.20 65.36 -11.09
CA LEU A 9 0.58 64.19 -11.42
C LEU A 9 0.08 63.02 -10.57
N VAL A 10 -1.00 62.38 -11.03
CA VAL A 10 -1.34 61.03 -10.59
C VAL A 10 -0.20 60.13 -11.07
N ALA A 11 0.73 59.83 -10.18
CA ALA A 11 1.72 58.80 -10.42
C ALA A 11 0.98 57.51 -10.77
N ALA A 12 1.33 56.88 -11.90
CA ALA A 12 0.74 55.62 -12.31
C ALA A 12 1.20 54.53 -11.34
N GLY A 13 0.47 54.38 -10.23
CA GLY A 13 0.68 53.30 -9.28
C GLY A 13 0.55 51.97 -10.01
N ALA A 14 1.55 51.10 -9.85
CA ALA A 14 1.56 49.80 -10.49
C ALA A 14 0.25 49.07 -10.19
N GLN A 15 -0.49 48.72 -11.24
CA GLN A 15 -1.68 47.88 -11.15
C GLN A 15 -1.25 46.53 -10.55
N GLY A 16 -2.06 45.99 -9.64
CA GLY A 16 -1.85 44.63 -9.19
C GLY A 16 -1.98 43.67 -10.36
N GLN A 17 -1.19 42.60 -10.34
CA GLN A 17 -1.24 41.57 -11.35
C GLN A 17 -2.02 40.39 -10.77
N GLN A 18 -3.06 39.97 -11.48
CA GLN A 18 -3.96 38.89 -11.05
C GLN A 18 -3.19 37.57 -11.06
N PHE A 19 -2.86 37.07 -9.87
CA PHE A 19 -2.10 35.83 -9.71
C PHE A 19 -2.99 34.59 -9.75
N ALA A 20 -4.14 34.64 -9.07
CA ALA A 20 -5.12 33.57 -9.05
C ALA A 20 -6.43 34.01 -9.70
N SER A 21 -7.01 33.13 -10.52
CA SER A 21 -8.32 33.32 -11.14
C SER A 21 -9.19 32.09 -10.92
N LEU A 22 -10.48 32.28 -10.64
CA LEU A 22 -11.46 31.18 -10.60
C LEU A 22 -11.57 30.52 -11.98
N ALA A 23 -11.46 29.19 -12.01
CA ALA A 23 -11.55 28.44 -13.26
C ALA A 23 -12.93 28.62 -13.94
N SER A 24 -12.93 28.60 -15.28
CA SER A 24 -14.14 28.81 -16.07
C SER A 24 -15.15 27.67 -15.92
N ALA A 25 -16.44 27.96 -16.13
CA ALA A 25 -17.51 27.15 -15.55
C ALA A 25 -17.84 25.81 -16.24
N THR A 26 -17.12 25.39 -17.28
CA THR A 26 -17.54 24.27 -18.15
C THR A 26 -17.12 22.88 -17.70
N ASP A 27 -15.99 22.72 -16.98
CA ASP A 27 -15.44 21.40 -16.63
C ASP A 27 -14.99 21.30 -15.16
N ASP A 28 -14.10 22.20 -14.73
CA ASP A 28 -13.34 22.14 -13.48
C ASP A 28 -14.17 22.06 -12.17
N ARG A 29 -15.39 22.62 -12.17
CA ARG A 29 -16.22 22.69 -10.96
C ARG A 29 -16.60 21.31 -10.41
N SER A 30 -16.63 20.30 -11.26
CA SER A 30 -16.95 18.92 -10.88
C SER A 30 -15.80 18.18 -10.18
N ALA A 31 -14.55 18.63 -10.36
CA ALA A 31 -13.39 18.15 -9.63
C ALA A 31 -13.24 18.87 -8.28
N ALA A 32 -13.33 20.22 -8.29
CA ALA A 32 -13.23 21.04 -7.09
C ALA A 32 -14.27 20.67 -6.01
N ALA A 33 -15.53 20.46 -6.42
CA ALA A 33 -16.61 20.06 -5.52
C ALA A 33 -16.42 18.66 -4.90
N ARG A 34 -15.56 17.81 -5.46
CA ARG A 34 -15.20 16.48 -4.92
C ARG A 34 -13.96 16.52 -4.03
N ALA A 35 -13.18 17.61 -4.07
CA ALA A 35 -11.97 17.81 -3.29
C ALA A 35 -12.16 18.76 -2.09
N GLY A 36 -13.36 19.32 -1.91
CA GLY A 36 -13.63 20.33 -0.86
C GLY A 36 -13.04 21.71 -1.13
N GLY A 37 -12.60 21.97 -2.36
CA GLY A 37 -11.95 23.21 -2.76
C GLY A 37 -12.69 23.99 -3.84
N THR A 38 -12.03 25.02 -4.33
CA THR A 38 -12.47 25.85 -5.46
C THR A 38 -11.40 25.77 -6.55
N ALA A 39 -11.78 25.42 -7.79
CA ALA A 39 -10.83 25.34 -8.89
C ALA A 39 -10.30 26.73 -9.26
N ILE A 40 -8.99 26.81 -9.44
CA ILE A 40 -8.27 28.03 -9.83
C ILE A 40 -7.29 27.74 -10.95
N VAL A 41 -6.95 28.79 -11.70
CA VAL A 41 -5.73 28.85 -12.52
C VAL A 41 -4.83 29.92 -11.92
N VAL A 42 -3.55 29.58 -11.71
CA VAL A 42 -2.52 30.46 -11.18
C VAL A 42 -1.40 30.73 -12.18
N ASP A 43 -0.88 31.96 -12.16
CA ASP A 43 0.32 32.33 -12.90
C ASP A 43 1.57 32.07 -12.03
N HIS A 44 2.31 30.99 -12.33
CA HIS A 44 3.57 30.67 -11.66
C HIS A 44 4.70 31.64 -12.03
N ASP A 45 4.72 32.15 -13.27
CA ASP A 45 5.78 33.05 -13.73
C ASP A 45 5.62 34.45 -13.10
N LEU A 46 4.38 34.87 -12.83
CA LEU A 46 4.13 36.02 -11.97
C LEU A 46 4.74 35.82 -10.57
N VAL A 47 4.58 34.68 -9.90
CA VAL A 47 5.23 34.46 -8.58
C VAL A 47 6.75 34.45 -8.71
N ARG A 48 7.30 33.78 -9.74
CA ARG A 48 8.74 33.74 -10.05
C ARG A 48 9.34 35.12 -10.33
N SER A 49 8.55 36.06 -10.85
CA SER A 49 9.01 37.45 -11.09
C SER A 49 9.27 38.25 -9.81
N GLY A 50 8.84 37.76 -8.64
CA GLY A 50 8.95 38.47 -7.36
C GLY A 50 8.20 39.80 -7.34
N PRO A 51 6.87 39.81 -7.54
CA PRO A 51 6.10 41.04 -7.66
C PRO A 51 5.90 41.66 -6.28
N GLN A 52 5.96 42.99 -6.18
CA GLN A 52 5.83 43.67 -4.88
C GLN A 52 4.39 43.69 -4.34
N ARG A 53 3.41 43.51 -5.22
CA ARG A 53 1.99 43.31 -4.91
C ARG A 53 1.44 42.15 -5.71
N LEU A 54 0.56 41.36 -5.10
CA LEU A 54 0.09 40.10 -5.65
C LEU A 54 -1.41 39.97 -5.34
N GLU A 55 -2.24 39.80 -6.36
CA GLU A 55 -3.70 39.76 -6.22
C GLU A 55 -4.20 38.31 -6.12
N LEU A 56 -4.69 37.97 -4.93
CA LEU A 56 -5.13 36.63 -4.53
C LEU A 56 -6.67 36.58 -4.56
N GLN A 57 -7.26 35.71 -5.37
CA GLN A 57 -8.72 35.51 -5.35
C GLN A 57 -9.11 34.53 -4.22
N GLY A 58 -9.94 34.98 -3.28
CA GLY A 58 -10.50 34.13 -2.21
C GLY A 58 -11.68 33.28 -2.69
N THR A 59 -12.09 32.27 -1.90
CA THR A 59 -13.22 31.39 -2.25
C THR A 59 -14.59 32.08 -2.24
N ASP A 60 -14.70 33.26 -1.60
CA ASP A 60 -15.87 34.15 -1.69
C ASP A 60 -15.87 35.04 -2.97
N GLY A 61 -14.86 34.88 -3.83
CA GLY A 61 -14.69 35.61 -5.07
C GLY A 61 -14.02 36.98 -4.93
N ARG A 62 -13.75 37.47 -3.70
CA ARG A 62 -13.03 38.73 -3.49
C ARG A 62 -11.59 38.63 -3.99
N ILE A 63 -11.10 39.73 -4.57
CA ILE A 63 -9.67 39.93 -4.78
C ILE A 63 -9.07 40.53 -3.50
N LEU A 64 -8.09 39.83 -2.95
CA LEU A 64 -7.33 40.20 -1.75
C LEU A 64 -5.92 40.60 -2.20
N VAL A 65 -5.55 41.87 -2.03
CA VAL A 65 -4.24 42.38 -2.45
C VAL A 65 -3.24 42.18 -1.32
N ALA A 66 -2.23 41.35 -1.52
CA ALA A 66 -1.12 41.20 -0.57
C ALA A 66 0.10 42.01 -1.01
N GLU A 67 0.82 42.58 -0.05
CA GLU A 67 2.10 43.25 -0.27
C GLU A 67 3.26 42.36 0.20
N ARG A 68 4.29 42.24 -0.63
CA ARG A 68 5.43 41.36 -0.40
C ARG A 68 6.33 41.88 0.72
N SER A 69 6.59 41.07 1.73
CA SER A 69 7.61 41.34 2.75
C SER A 69 8.94 40.62 2.46
N VAL A 70 8.89 39.41 1.90
CA VAL A 70 10.06 38.57 1.61
C VAL A 70 9.93 37.95 0.22
N PHE A 71 11.07 37.87 -0.47
CA PHE A 71 11.26 37.03 -1.64
C PHE A 71 12.52 36.19 -1.47
N GLU A 72 12.46 34.95 -1.92
CA GLU A 72 13.64 34.12 -2.13
C GLU A 72 13.57 33.50 -3.53
N ASP A 73 14.65 33.64 -4.29
CA ASP A 73 14.91 32.86 -5.50
C ASP A 73 15.93 31.76 -5.15
N ARG A 74 15.61 30.52 -5.51
CA ARG A 74 16.44 29.32 -5.26
C ARG A 74 17.02 28.74 -6.55
N GLY A 75 16.84 29.41 -7.69
CA GLY A 75 17.25 28.93 -9.01
C GLY A 75 16.20 28.00 -9.63
N ASP A 76 16.36 27.75 -10.94
CA ASP A 76 15.53 26.86 -11.76
C ASP A 76 14.00 27.10 -11.67
N GLY A 77 13.61 28.36 -11.42
CA GLY A 77 12.21 28.77 -11.28
C GLY A 77 11.55 28.36 -9.95
N ASN A 78 12.34 27.94 -8.96
CA ASN A 78 11.90 27.62 -7.60
C ASN A 78 12.04 28.86 -6.72
N VAL A 79 10.94 29.32 -6.13
CA VAL A 79 10.90 30.58 -5.37
C VAL A 79 10.03 30.48 -4.12
N MET A 80 10.23 31.40 -3.17
CA MET A 80 9.32 31.66 -2.07
C MET A 80 8.91 33.13 -2.07
N TRP A 81 7.61 33.38 -2.00
CA TRP A 81 7.01 34.71 -1.87
C TRP A 81 6.23 34.74 -0.56
N ALA A 82 6.49 35.72 0.30
CA ALA A 82 5.71 35.91 1.52
C ALA A 82 5.38 37.38 1.76
N GLY A 83 4.27 37.63 2.46
CA GLY A 83 3.73 38.97 2.59
C GLY A 83 2.51 39.08 3.51
N ARG A 84 1.94 40.28 3.53
CA ARG A 84 0.85 40.70 4.42
C ARG A 84 -0.23 41.47 3.67
N PHE A 85 -1.43 41.49 4.23
CA PHE A 85 -2.51 42.35 3.70
C PHE A 85 -2.38 43.79 4.22
N PRO A 86 -2.81 44.81 3.46
CA PRO A 86 -2.82 46.20 3.91
C PRO A 86 -3.50 46.38 5.27
N GLY A 87 -2.77 46.96 6.23
CA GLY A 87 -3.23 47.15 7.61
C GLY A 87 -2.90 45.99 8.56
N ALA A 88 -2.43 44.84 8.07
CA ALA A 88 -1.88 43.78 8.91
C ALA A 88 -0.45 44.10 9.37
N ASP A 89 -0.15 43.80 10.62
CA ASP A 89 1.16 43.95 11.26
C ASP A 89 2.09 42.74 11.04
N TYR A 90 1.53 41.57 10.70
CA TYR A 90 2.25 40.31 10.47
C TYR A 90 2.05 39.74 9.07
N ASP A 91 2.92 38.81 8.67
CA ASP A 91 2.82 38.13 7.37
C ASP A 91 1.88 36.93 7.48
N SER A 92 0.78 36.97 6.73
CA SER A 92 -0.25 35.93 6.67
C SER A 92 -0.36 35.28 5.29
N VAL A 93 0.64 35.50 4.43
CA VAL A 93 0.77 34.87 3.11
C VAL A 93 2.14 34.22 2.97
N VAL A 94 2.16 32.98 2.50
CA VAL A 94 3.37 32.31 1.98
C VAL A 94 2.98 31.46 0.77
N LEU A 95 3.70 31.64 -0.35
CA LEU A 95 3.58 30.89 -1.58
C LEU A 95 4.96 30.31 -1.92
N THR A 96 4.99 29.01 -2.18
CA THR A 96 6.18 28.23 -2.55
C THR A 96 6.01 27.76 -3.98
N VAL A 97 6.97 28.05 -4.86
CA VAL A 97 7.11 27.38 -6.15
C VAL A 97 8.31 26.43 -6.06
N GLN A 98 8.11 25.16 -6.38
CA GLN A 98 9.16 24.15 -6.36
C GLN A 98 8.83 23.03 -7.35
N ASP A 99 9.81 22.58 -8.13
CA ASP A 99 9.66 21.56 -9.18
C ASP A 99 8.50 21.85 -10.16
N GLY A 100 8.29 23.15 -10.45
CA GLY A 100 7.19 23.63 -11.28
C GLY A 100 5.80 23.62 -10.62
N HIS A 101 5.63 23.08 -9.41
CA HIS A 101 4.38 23.11 -8.64
C HIS A 101 4.33 24.34 -7.75
N LEU A 102 3.12 24.81 -7.39
CA LEU A 102 2.94 25.83 -6.36
C LEU A 102 2.12 25.29 -5.18
N GLN A 103 2.49 25.66 -3.97
CA GLN A 103 1.78 25.37 -2.71
C GLN A 103 1.87 26.57 -1.76
N GLY A 104 0.89 26.76 -0.87
CA GLY A 104 0.97 27.81 0.15
C GLY A 104 -0.34 28.11 0.88
N MET A 105 -0.39 29.30 1.50
CA MET A 105 -1.57 29.83 2.17
C MET A 105 -1.70 31.34 2.08
N PHE A 106 -2.93 31.83 2.28
CA PHE A 106 -3.20 33.24 2.52
C PHE A 106 -4.49 33.47 3.34
N GLY A 107 -4.51 34.49 4.19
CA GLY A 107 -5.74 34.94 4.87
C GLY A 107 -5.66 36.34 5.45
N GLU A 108 -6.74 37.12 5.33
CA GLU A 108 -6.87 38.40 6.04
C GLU A 108 -6.97 38.15 7.57
N PRO A 109 -6.29 38.93 8.43
CA PRO A 109 -6.53 38.87 9.87
C PRO A 109 -8.03 39.09 10.21
N GLY A 110 -8.58 38.27 11.11
CA GLY A 110 -10.00 38.26 11.46
C GLY A 110 -10.83 37.31 10.58
N ARG A 111 -10.21 36.64 9.60
CA ARG A 111 -10.85 35.64 8.74
C ARG A 111 -10.09 34.31 8.79
N ALA A 112 -10.78 33.25 8.39
CA ALA A 112 -10.15 31.95 8.19
C ALA A 112 -9.28 31.96 6.92
N ALA A 113 -8.15 31.26 6.98
CA ALA A 113 -7.18 31.20 5.90
C ALA A 113 -7.58 30.22 4.79
N HIS A 114 -7.13 30.51 3.57
CA HIS A 114 -7.19 29.61 2.43
C HIS A 114 -5.86 28.88 2.24
N TRP A 115 -5.93 27.62 1.83
CA TRP A 115 -4.79 26.84 1.36
C TRP A 115 -4.83 26.74 -0.16
N ILE A 116 -3.68 26.84 -0.81
CA ILE A 116 -3.57 26.92 -2.27
C ILE A 116 -2.54 25.91 -2.77
N ARG A 117 -2.87 25.17 -3.82
CA ARG A 117 -1.94 24.27 -4.53
C ARG A 117 -2.24 24.21 -6.03
N SER A 118 -1.23 23.94 -6.86
CA SER A 118 -1.38 23.75 -8.31
C SER A 118 -0.28 22.88 -8.93
N GLY A 119 -0.65 22.21 -10.02
CA GLY A 119 0.25 21.46 -10.89
C GLY A 119 1.08 22.35 -11.82
N ARG A 120 1.96 21.73 -12.62
CA ARG A 120 2.93 22.42 -13.50
C ARG A 120 2.31 23.27 -14.61
N ASP A 121 1.03 23.05 -14.92
CA ASP A 121 0.23 23.79 -15.89
C ASP A 121 -0.50 25.00 -15.28
N GLY A 122 -0.30 25.26 -13.98
CA GLY A 122 -0.98 26.32 -13.25
C GLY A 122 -2.42 26.00 -12.83
N ARG A 123 -2.98 24.82 -13.16
CA ARG A 123 -4.30 24.41 -12.65
C ARG A 123 -4.18 23.94 -11.21
N GLY A 124 -5.16 24.30 -10.39
CA GLY A 124 -5.05 24.10 -8.95
C GLY A 124 -6.35 24.17 -8.17
N LEU A 125 -6.20 24.00 -6.87
CA LEU A 125 -7.26 24.06 -5.88
C LEU A 125 -6.94 25.12 -4.83
N LEU A 126 -7.96 25.92 -4.54
CA LEU A 126 -8.05 26.78 -3.36
C LEU A 126 -9.01 26.12 -2.37
N ASP A 127 -8.49 25.51 -1.32
CA ASP A 127 -9.32 24.80 -0.34
C ASP A 127 -10.27 25.78 0.37
N GLN A 128 -11.45 25.28 0.76
CA GLN A 128 -12.37 26.10 1.55
C GLN A 128 -11.76 26.44 2.92
N PRO A 129 -11.94 27.67 3.41
CA PRO A 129 -11.40 28.08 4.70
C PRO A 129 -12.10 27.31 5.82
N VAL A 130 -11.34 26.48 6.56
CA VAL A 130 -11.88 25.52 7.54
C VAL A 130 -12.30 26.19 8.85
N GLY A 131 -13.43 26.91 8.81
CA GLY A 131 -14.26 27.14 9.99
C GLY A 131 -15.19 25.95 10.21
N GLY A 132 -15.25 25.39 11.42
CA GLY A 132 -16.35 24.49 11.80
C GLY A 132 -16.03 23.06 12.28
N VAL A 133 -14.79 22.68 12.62
CA VAL A 133 -14.49 21.31 13.13
C VAL A 133 -13.67 21.35 14.43
N PRO A 134 -14.07 20.61 15.49
CA PRO A 134 -13.20 20.25 16.61
C PRO A 134 -12.05 19.35 16.17
N VAL A 135 -10.83 19.64 16.61
CA VAL A 135 -9.67 18.78 16.33
C VAL A 135 -9.10 18.25 17.64
N GLU A 136 -9.34 16.97 17.91
CA GLU A 136 -8.57 16.22 18.90
C GLU A 136 -7.18 15.94 18.30
N PHE A 137 -6.25 16.87 18.53
CA PHE A 137 -4.88 16.71 18.11
C PHE A 137 -4.11 15.81 19.10
N CYS A 138 -3.76 14.64 18.58
CA CYS A 138 -2.59 13.84 18.92
C CYS A 138 -2.50 13.24 20.34
N GLY A 139 -2.24 11.94 20.41
CA GLY A 139 -1.74 11.29 21.62
C GLY A 139 -0.45 12.00 22.07
N GLY A 140 -0.41 12.45 23.33
CA GLY A 140 0.56 13.44 23.80
C GLY A 140 2.02 13.01 23.62
N GLY A 141 2.88 13.99 23.33
CA GLY A 141 4.31 13.79 23.08
C GLY A 141 4.99 12.93 24.15
N LEU A 142 5.74 11.93 23.67
CA LEU A 142 6.20 10.79 24.46
C LEU A 142 6.87 11.21 25.77
N GLY A 143 6.26 10.80 26.90
CA GLY A 143 6.97 10.74 28.17
C GLY A 143 8.11 9.73 28.07
N ALA A 144 9.21 9.99 28.79
CA ALA A 144 10.21 8.96 28.98
C ALA A 144 9.64 7.87 29.90
N GLU A 145 9.46 6.66 29.38
CA GLU A 145 9.16 5.50 30.21
C GLU A 145 10.38 5.15 31.08
N GLU A 146 10.12 4.68 32.29
CA GLU A 146 11.15 4.35 33.27
C GLU A 146 11.56 2.88 33.17
N SER A 147 12.85 2.58 32.97
CA SER A 147 13.66 1.89 33.99
C SER A 147 15.10 1.56 33.56
N GLU A 148 15.93 1.40 34.60
CA GLU A 148 17.24 0.76 34.76
C GLU A 148 17.56 -0.44 33.83
N SER A 149 18.81 -0.86 33.55
CA SER A 149 20.18 -0.55 34.03
C SER A 149 21.21 -1.33 33.15
N PRO A 150 22.54 -1.31 33.38
CA PRO A 150 23.40 -0.39 34.14
C PRO A 150 24.52 0.24 33.27
N ALA A 151 25.39 1.07 33.86
CA ALA A 151 26.51 1.67 33.13
C ALA A 151 27.69 0.70 32.88
N VAL A 152 28.19 0.65 31.64
CA VAL A 152 29.49 0.04 31.30
C VAL A 152 30.56 1.13 31.21
N VAL A 153 31.58 1.04 32.07
CA VAL A 153 32.76 1.91 32.00
C VAL A 153 33.76 1.32 31.01
N ALA A 154 33.99 2.00 29.88
CA ALA A 154 35.07 1.70 28.94
C ALA A 154 36.06 2.87 28.89
N THR A 155 37.35 2.56 28.82
CA THR A 155 38.45 3.54 28.96
C THR A 155 38.73 4.31 27.68
N ALA A 156 39.16 5.57 27.83
CA ALA A 156 39.63 6.38 26.71
C ALA A 156 40.80 5.72 25.96
N SER A 157 40.68 5.66 24.64
CA SER A 157 41.79 5.37 23.73
C SER A 157 42.09 6.61 22.90
N THR A 158 43.37 6.91 22.69
CA THR A 158 43.83 8.12 21.99
C THR A 158 44.30 7.78 20.59
N ASP A 159 43.42 7.89 19.61
CA ASP A 159 43.84 8.24 18.24
C ASP A 159 42.79 9.11 17.55
N ARG A 160 43.21 9.89 16.54
CA ARG A 160 42.38 10.89 15.86
C ARG A 160 42.33 10.65 14.35
N PRO A 161 41.19 10.19 13.80
CA PRO A 161 40.84 10.46 12.41
C PRO A 161 40.85 11.99 12.15
N VAL A 162 41.27 12.38 10.95
CA VAL A 162 41.43 13.80 10.59
C VAL A 162 40.05 14.46 10.46
N ARG A 163 39.86 15.60 11.14
CA ARG A 163 38.69 16.47 10.92
C ARG A 163 38.68 16.93 9.46
N VAL A 164 37.66 16.52 8.72
CA VAL A 164 37.12 17.34 7.62
C VAL A 164 36.65 18.67 8.25
N SER A 165 36.69 19.76 7.46
CA SER A 165 36.55 21.13 7.95
C SER A 165 35.28 21.37 8.77
N SER A 166 35.43 22.13 9.85
CA SER A 166 34.38 22.85 10.57
C SER A 166 33.40 23.56 9.63
N ALA A 167 32.10 23.63 9.90
CA ALA A 167 31.35 23.13 11.08
C ALA A 167 29.89 22.84 10.69
N SER A 168 29.09 22.36 11.65
CA SER A 168 27.64 22.64 11.62
C SER A 168 27.43 24.16 11.55
N ASN A 169 26.40 24.58 10.81
CA ASN A 169 26.11 26.00 10.63
C ASN A 169 25.19 26.48 11.76
N HIS A 170 25.77 26.76 12.93
CA HIS A 170 25.04 27.16 14.15
C HIS A 170 24.20 28.46 14.01
N ASP A 171 24.24 29.14 12.86
CA ASP A 171 23.39 30.30 12.54
C ASP A 171 22.05 29.90 11.85
N ARG A 172 21.81 28.61 11.59
CA ARG A 172 20.57 28.06 11.00
C ARG A 172 20.21 26.71 11.63
N LEU A 173 18.97 26.26 11.41
CA LEU A 173 18.47 24.96 11.88
C LEU A 173 18.45 23.97 10.71
N ASP A 174 19.37 23.00 10.69
CA ASP A 174 19.54 22.08 9.57
C ASP A 174 18.70 20.80 9.74
N ILE A 175 17.69 20.65 8.87
CA ILE A 175 16.69 19.57 8.95
C ILE A 175 16.89 18.57 7.80
N LEU A 176 17.07 17.30 8.16
CA LEU A 176 16.93 16.15 7.26
C LEU A 176 15.44 15.80 7.15
N VAL A 177 14.93 15.59 5.95
CA VAL A 177 13.57 15.03 5.78
C VAL A 177 13.63 13.69 5.06
N VAL A 178 12.88 12.73 5.58
CA VAL A 178 12.60 11.45 4.93
C VAL A 178 11.10 11.33 4.67
N TYR A 179 10.71 10.58 3.63
CA TYR A 179 9.29 10.36 3.30
C TYR A 179 9.02 8.91 2.88
N THR A 180 7.92 8.31 3.33
CA THR A 180 7.52 6.99 2.82
C THR A 180 6.95 7.10 1.40
N VAL A 181 7.03 6.04 0.60
CA VAL A 181 6.38 5.96 -0.73
C VAL A 181 4.88 6.33 -0.64
N ARG A 182 4.22 5.92 0.45
CA ARG A 182 2.81 6.27 0.73
C ARG A 182 2.63 7.79 0.89
N ALA A 183 3.57 8.53 1.47
CA ALA A 183 3.51 9.98 1.57
C ALA A 183 3.62 10.65 0.19
N ALA A 184 4.54 10.17 -0.65
CA ALA A 184 4.67 10.64 -2.04
C ALA A 184 3.37 10.43 -2.84
N LEU A 185 2.77 9.24 -2.74
CA LEU A 185 1.50 8.92 -3.37
C LEU A 185 0.34 9.79 -2.87
N VAL A 186 0.33 10.19 -1.60
CA VAL A 186 -0.69 11.09 -1.03
C VAL A 186 -0.51 12.53 -1.56
N TRP A 187 0.72 13.06 -1.58
CA TRP A 187 0.98 14.39 -2.13
C TRP A 187 0.65 14.50 -3.61
N ASP A 188 0.96 13.46 -4.39
CA ASP A 188 0.59 13.35 -5.80
C ASP A 188 -0.94 13.27 -5.97
N GLN A 189 -1.60 12.31 -5.30
CA GLN A 189 -3.06 12.08 -5.38
C GLN A 189 -3.91 13.33 -5.08
N PHE A 190 -3.47 14.18 -4.14
CA PHE A 190 -4.19 15.41 -3.78
C PHE A 190 -3.69 16.67 -4.50
N GLY A 191 -2.71 16.55 -5.41
CA GLY A 191 -2.23 17.67 -6.23
C GLY A 191 -1.29 18.65 -5.53
N TYR A 192 -0.65 18.21 -4.44
CA TYR A 192 0.50 18.93 -3.85
C TYR A 192 1.75 18.72 -4.72
N GLY A 193 1.88 17.55 -5.36
CA GLY A 193 2.95 17.25 -6.32
C GLY A 193 4.15 16.55 -5.68
N THR A 194 5.36 16.84 -6.18
CA THR A 194 6.57 16.07 -5.82
C THR A 194 6.86 16.09 -4.31
N PRO A 195 7.54 15.06 -3.76
CA PRO A 195 8.04 15.08 -2.39
C PRO A 195 8.90 16.32 -2.09
N ARG A 196 9.71 16.78 -3.06
CA ARG A 196 10.52 17.99 -2.90
C ARG A 196 9.66 19.25 -2.84
N ALA A 197 8.61 19.37 -3.65
CA ALA A 197 7.68 20.49 -3.60
C ALA A 197 6.95 20.56 -2.25
N SER A 198 6.38 19.44 -1.82
CA SER A 198 5.60 19.35 -0.58
C SER A 198 6.45 19.59 0.67
N VAL A 199 7.66 19.01 0.74
CA VAL A 199 8.57 19.27 1.87
C VAL A 199 9.09 20.71 1.84
N GLN A 200 9.43 21.28 0.67
CA GLN A 200 9.85 22.68 0.59
C GLN A 200 8.74 23.63 1.06
N ALA A 201 7.49 23.37 0.71
CA ALA A 201 6.35 24.18 1.13
C ALA A 201 6.09 24.10 2.66
N ALA A 202 6.32 22.93 3.28
CA ALA A 202 6.31 22.79 4.73
C ALA A 202 7.47 23.54 5.42
N MET A 203 8.67 23.52 4.83
CA MET A 203 9.85 24.26 5.31
C MET A 203 9.69 25.78 5.18
N ASP A 204 9.12 26.26 4.07
CA ASP A 204 8.85 27.68 3.85
C ASP A 204 7.73 28.19 4.77
N PHE A 205 6.78 27.32 5.12
CA PHE A 205 5.77 27.58 6.14
C PHE A 205 6.35 27.67 7.56
N LEU A 206 7.21 26.73 7.96
CA LEU A 206 7.95 26.81 9.22
C LEU A 206 8.75 28.13 9.31
N ASN A 207 9.39 28.52 8.22
CA ASN A 207 10.12 29.79 8.12
C ASN A 207 9.21 31.04 8.19
N LEU A 208 7.94 30.95 7.79
CA LEU A 208 6.96 32.03 8.04
C LEU A 208 6.68 32.17 9.55
N VAL A 209 6.43 31.06 10.25
CA VAL A 209 6.14 31.06 11.70
C VAL A 209 7.35 31.58 12.50
N LEU A 210 8.56 31.07 12.20
CA LEU A 210 9.80 31.53 12.83
C LEU A 210 10.01 33.04 12.62
N ARG A 211 9.84 33.54 11.38
CA ARG A 211 9.97 34.98 11.07
C ARG A 211 8.92 35.83 11.80
N ASN A 212 7.67 35.38 11.83
CA ASN A 212 6.60 36.10 12.54
C ASN A 212 6.88 36.20 14.05
N ASN A 213 7.56 35.21 14.64
CA ASN A 213 8.02 35.26 16.03
C ASN A 213 9.35 36.02 16.27
N ASP A 214 9.93 36.68 15.25
CA ASP A 214 11.25 37.34 15.32
C ASP A 214 12.39 36.39 15.73
N MET A 215 12.27 35.10 15.38
CA MET A 215 13.24 34.07 15.75
C MET A 215 14.58 34.29 15.03
N PRO A 216 15.72 34.28 15.74
CA PRO A 216 17.04 34.53 15.17
C PRO A 216 17.62 33.25 14.51
N VAL A 217 16.79 32.48 13.83
CA VAL A 217 17.16 31.23 13.15
C VAL A 217 16.28 31.02 11.93
N ARG A 218 16.83 30.32 10.92
CA ARG A 218 16.07 29.87 9.76
C ARG A 218 16.16 28.35 9.62
N ALA A 219 15.05 27.69 9.34
CA ALA A 219 15.01 26.26 9.02
C ALA A 219 15.47 26.03 7.57
N HIS A 220 16.39 25.08 7.37
CA HIS A 220 16.99 24.75 6.09
C HIS A 220 16.98 23.25 5.82
N LEU A 221 16.67 22.85 4.58
CA LEU A 221 16.49 21.45 4.18
C LEU A 221 17.81 20.90 3.63
N VAL A 222 18.65 20.33 4.50
CA VAL A 222 19.98 19.83 4.09
C VAL A 222 19.90 18.61 3.18
N HIS A 223 18.90 17.76 3.37
CA HIS A 223 18.67 16.61 2.52
C HIS A 223 17.22 16.15 2.55
N LEU A 224 16.80 15.54 1.43
CA LEU A 224 15.51 14.88 1.28
C LEU A 224 15.77 13.50 0.66
N ALA A 225 15.30 12.44 1.32
CA ALA A 225 15.44 11.06 0.85
C ALA A 225 14.12 10.28 1.00
N GLU A 226 13.96 9.23 0.20
CA GLU A 226 12.95 8.22 0.52
C GLU A 226 13.33 7.53 1.84
N ALA A 227 12.33 7.24 2.66
CA ALA A 227 12.51 6.57 3.93
C ALA A 227 12.94 5.10 3.71
N PRO A 228 13.97 4.58 4.40
CA PRO A 228 14.32 3.16 4.35
C PRO A 228 13.11 2.26 4.65
N ALA A 229 13.09 1.02 4.12
CA ALA A 229 11.97 0.09 4.35
C ALA A 229 11.65 -0.12 5.85
N ALA A 230 12.67 -0.04 6.71
CA ALA A 230 12.60 0.03 8.17
C ALA A 230 11.65 1.11 8.75
N LEU A 231 11.24 2.10 7.97
CA LEU A 231 10.38 3.22 8.37
C LEU A 231 8.92 3.10 7.88
N VAL A 232 8.55 2.00 7.24
CA VAL A 232 7.21 1.79 6.72
C VAL A 232 6.47 0.87 7.68
N GLY A 233 5.64 1.39 8.59
CA GLY A 233 4.94 0.54 9.55
C GLY A 233 4.01 1.27 10.52
N PRO A 234 3.30 0.51 11.39
CA PRO A 234 2.43 1.04 12.43
C PRO A 234 3.22 1.68 13.60
N GLN A 235 2.49 2.26 14.57
CA GLN A 235 3.04 3.08 15.66
C GLN A 235 4.26 2.49 16.43
N SER A 236 4.36 1.16 16.54
CA SER A 236 5.40 0.46 17.31
C SER A 236 6.83 0.63 16.77
N VAL A 237 7.00 1.20 15.58
CA VAL A 237 8.33 1.55 15.02
C VAL A 237 8.85 2.88 15.60
N TRP A 238 7.99 3.84 15.95
CA TRP A 238 8.43 5.23 16.12
C TRP A 238 9.36 5.49 17.31
N GLY A 239 9.17 4.80 18.44
CA GLY A 239 10.10 4.87 19.58
C GLY A 239 11.50 4.33 19.29
N ARG A 240 11.65 3.54 18.21
CA ARG A 240 12.89 2.90 17.74
C ARG A 240 13.57 3.66 16.58
N LEU A 241 12.97 4.72 16.04
CA LEU A 241 13.58 5.57 14.98
C LEU A 241 15.01 6.02 15.29
N ARG A 242 15.24 6.44 16.54
CA ARG A 242 16.54 6.89 17.06
C ARG A 242 17.64 5.82 17.10
N GLN A 243 17.29 4.55 16.89
CA GLN A 243 18.23 3.42 16.85
C GLN A 243 18.58 3.00 15.42
N LEU A 244 18.01 3.65 14.39
CA LEU A 244 18.26 3.29 13.00
C LEU A 244 19.53 3.96 12.49
N ARG A 245 20.55 3.13 12.27
CA ARG A 245 21.87 3.52 11.77
C ARG A 245 21.77 4.23 10.42
N GLU A 246 20.86 3.86 9.53
CA GLU A 246 20.70 4.53 8.22
C GLU A 246 20.30 6.02 8.39
N ILE A 247 19.42 6.31 9.36
CA ILE A 247 19.00 7.68 9.65
C ILE A 247 20.08 8.45 10.40
N ALA A 248 20.83 7.78 11.29
CA ALA A 248 21.99 8.38 11.94
C ALA A 248 23.12 8.70 10.93
N GLU A 249 23.40 7.79 9.99
CA GLU A 249 24.33 7.97 8.87
C GLU A 249 23.91 9.16 7.99
N LEU A 250 22.63 9.27 7.61
CA LEU A 250 22.13 10.42 6.86
C LEU A 250 22.27 11.73 7.65
N ARG A 251 21.89 11.77 8.94
CA ARG A 251 22.08 12.97 9.79
C ARG A 251 23.54 13.36 9.92
N PHE A 252 24.42 12.38 10.15
CA PHE A 252 25.86 12.62 10.29
C PHE A 252 26.47 13.11 8.96
N LYS A 253 26.14 12.46 7.84
CA LYS A 253 26.61 12.82 6.49
C LYS A 253 26.21 14.23 6.07
N TYR A 254 24.99 14.66 6.40
CA TYR A 254 24.46 15.97 6.03
C TYR A 254 24.46 17.00 7.18
N GLN A 255 25.08 16.66 8.32
CA GLN A 255 25.16 17.48 9.54
C GLN A 255 23.79 18.01 10.01
N ALA A 256 22.76 17.17 9.97
CA ALA A 256 21.38 17.56 10.29
C ALA A 256 21.12 17.55 11.80
N ASP A 257 20.79 18.73 12.34
CA ASP A 257 20.40 18.94 13.73
C ASP A 257 19.18 18.10 14.14
N MET A 258 18.24 17.91 13.23
CA MET A 258 17.06 17.08 13.46
C MET A 258 16.62 16.39 12.18
N TYR A 259 15.78 15.37 12.32
CA TYR A 259 15.17 14.69 11.19
C TYR A 259 13.65 14.60 11.34
N HIS A 260 12.95 14.65 10.21
CA HIS A 260 11.50 14.54 10.19
C HIS A 260 11.04 13.52 9.15
N LEU A 261 10.06 12.69 9.52
CA LEU A 261 9.44 11.73 8.62
C LEU A 261 8.06 12.21 8.18
N PHE A 262 7.83 12.26 6.87
CA PHE A 262 6.47 12.28 6.33
C PHE A 262 6.00 10.86 6.01
N THR A 263 4.83 10.49 6.53
CA THR A 263 4.18 9.21 6.24
C THR A 263 2.82 9.41 5.58
N GLY A 264 2.47 8.57 4.61
CA GLY A 264 1.14 8.56 4.00
C GLY A 264 0.10 7.79 4.80
N GLU A 265 0.45 7.29 5.99
CA GLU A 265 -0.53 6.71 6.91
C GLU A 265 -1.57 7.77 7.32
N THR A 266 -2.84 7.38 7.30
CA THR A 266 -3.94 8.28 7.67
C THR A 266 -3.88 8.61 9.15
N SER A 267 -4.34 9.80 9.55
CA SER A 267 -4.46 10.10 10.98
C SER A 267 -5.40 9.13 11.71
N ARG A 268 -6.35 8.50 11.02
CA ARG A 268 -7.19 7.41 11.55
C ARG A 268 -6.43 6.10 11.82
N SER A 269 -5.40 5.75 11.04
CA SER A 269 -4.53 4.59 11.31
C SER A 269 -3.43 4.92 12.33
N LEU A 270 -3.00 6.18 12.42
CA LEU A 270 -2.00 6.64 13.39
C LEU A 270 -2.55 7.08 14.75
N GLY A 271 -3.86 7.35 14.89
CA GLY A 271 -4.44 7.99 16.07
C GLY A 271 -4.01 9.45 16.30
N TYR A 272 -3.23 10.04 15.38
CA TYR A 272 -2.71 11.40 15.43
C TYR A 272 -2.36 11.92 14.03
N CYS A 273 -2.25 13.24 13.87
CA CYS A 273 -1.75 13.85 12.64
C CYS A 273 -0.22 14.01 12.62
N GLY A 274 0.40 14.11 13.79
CA GLY A 274 1.85 14.16 13.96
C GLY A 274 2.25 13.78 15.38
N ILE A 275 3.53 13.50 15.56
CA ILE A 275 4.15 13.29 16.87
C ILE A 275 5.64 13.63 16.79
N ALA A 276 6.19 14.26 17.82
CA ALA A 276 7.61 14.59 17.89
C ALA A 276 8.19 14.48 19.30
N ARG A 277 9.52 14.32 19.33
CA ARG A 277 10.29 14.29 20.56
C ARG A 277 10.37 15.68 21.18
N LEU A 278 9.53 15.91 22.18
CA LEU A 278 9.57 17.11 23.02
C LEU A 278 10.94 17.24 23.72
N LEU A 279 11.61 18.38 23.55
CA LEU A 279 12.73 18.81 24.41
C LEU A 279 12.19 19.21 25.79
N ARG A 280 12.74 18.64 26.86
CA ARG A 280 12.38 18.98 28.25
C ARG A 280 13.61 19.39 29.06
N ARG A 281 13.38 19.85 30.29
CA ARG A 281 14.42 20.40 31.18
C ARG A 281 15.45 19.36 31.63
N VAL A 282 15.13 18.07 31.54
CA VAL A 282 16.05 16.98 31.92
C VAL A 282 17.10 16.79 30.83
N GLU A 283 16.67 16.68 29.58
CA GLU A 283 17.50 16.50 28.38
C GLU A 283 18.44 17.71 28.14
N GLU A 284 17.93 18.92 28.38
CA GLU A 284 18.75 20.14 28.39
C GLU A 284 19.89 20.06 29.42
N ARG A 285 19.58 19.61 30.65
CA ARG A 285 20.54 19.56 31.77
C ARG A 285 21.52 18.40 31.69
N SER A 286 21.14 17.29 31.07
CA SER A 286 22.03 16.15 30.81
C SER A 286 22.91 16.35 29.58
N GLY A 287 22.55 17.27 28.68
CA GLY A 287 23.22 17.45 27.38
C GLY A 287 22.87 16.37 26.35
N THR A 288 21.88 15.52 26.63
CA THR A 288 21.50 14.37 25.79
C THR A 288 20.34 14.71 24.87
N PHE A 289 20.47 15.80 24.10
CA PHE A 289 19.39 16.43 23.34
C PHE A 289 19.45 16.17 21.82
N SER A 290 20.36 15.33 21.34
CA SER A 290 20.49 14.94 19.91
C SER A 290 19.39 14.02 19.38
N ASP A 291 18.54 13.46 20.26
CA ASP A 291 17.36 12.62 19.97
C ASP A 291 16.18 13.38 19.28
N ALA A 292 16.46 14.51 18.60
CA ALA A 292 15.45 15.35 17.96
C ALA A 292 14.87 14.71 16.69
N TYR A 293 13.60 14.31 16.78
CA TYR A 293 12.83 13.76 15.66
C TYR A 293 11.36 14.15 15.69
N GLY A 294 10.74 14.15 14.51
CA GLY A 294 9.29 14.27 14.34
C GLY A 294 8.74 13.39 13.22
N VAL A 295 7.43 13.15 13.26
CA VAL A 295 6.66 12.42 12.24
C VAL A 295 5.40 13.22 11.93
N THR A 296 5.05 13.38 10.65
CA THR A 296 3.79 14.00 10.21
C THR A 296 3.09 13.14 9.17
N SER A 297 1.78 13.00 9.32
CA SER A 297 0.92 12.41 8.29
C SER A 297 0.72 13.40 7.14
N ALA A 298 1.12 13.00 5.93
CA ALA A 298 0.72 13.66 4.70
C ALA A 298 -0.81 13.54 4.45
N ALA A 299 -1.47 12.58 5.11
CA ALA A 299 -2.90 12.26 5.03
C ALA A 299 -3.66 12.62 6.32
N CYS A 300 -3.28 13.74 6.97
CA CYS A 300 -3.96 14.26 8.16
C CYS A 300 -5.38 14.75 7.81
N SER A 301 -6.42 14.10 8.34
CA SER A 301 -7.81 14.55 8.17
C SER A 301 -8.74 13.90 9.21
N PHE A 302 -9.56 14.71 9.90
CA PHE A 302 -10.53 14.26 10.91
C PHE A 302 -11.69 15.28 11.07
N PRO A 303 -12.93 14.84 11.35
CA PRO A 303 -13.58 13.62 10.88
C PRO A 303 -14.93 13.91 10.15
N ALA A 304 -15.44 12.92 9.42
CA ALA A 304 -16.84 12.83 8.96
C ALA A 304 -17.41 13.94 8.04
N GLN A 305 -16.60 14.85 7.50
CA GLN A 305 -16.92 15.58 6.26
C GLN A 305 -15.78 15.45 5.25
N GLU A 306 -16.12 14.97 4.05
CA GLU A 306 -15.21 14.94 2.91
C GLU A 306 -14.95 16.39 2.45
N GLY A 307 -13.69 16.84 2.47
CA GLY A 307 -13.29 18.15 1.94
C GLY A 307 -12.62 19.14 2.89
N ALA A 308 -12.43 18.81 4.18
CA ALA A 308 -11.72 19.67 5.14
C ALA A 308 -10.27 19.19 5.36
N TYR A 309 -9.35 19.58 4.47
CA TYR A 309 -7.94 19.20 4.53
C TYR A 309 -7.09 20.26 5.26
N PRO A 310 -6.55 20.00 6.46
CA PRO A 310 -5.52 20.84 7.05
C PRO A 310 -4.18 20.64 6.33
N TYR A 311 -3.51 21.73 5.98
CA TYR A 311 -2.19 21.69 5.34
C TYR A 311 -1.14 21.09 6.28
N PHE A 312 -0.53 19.97 5.87
CA PHE A 312 0.45 19.22 6.65
C PHE A 312 1.66 20.06 7.10
N GLY A 313 1.96 21.18 6.43
CA GLY A 313 2.98 22.14 6.87
C GLY A 313 2.69 22.79 8.23
N GLN A 314 1.41 22.92 8.62
CA GLN A 314 1.04 23.36 9.99
C GLN A 314 1.47 22.32 11.03
N VAL A 315 1.17 21.05 10.77
CA VAL A 315 1.52 19.94 11.65
C VAL A 315 3.03 19.78 11.72
N PHE A 316 3.72 19.85 10.57
CA PHE A 316 5.18 19.87 10.52
C PHE A 316 5.79 20.97 11.40
N ALA A 317 5.35 22.22 11.25
CA ALA A 317 5.87 23.33 12.05
C ALA A 317 5.50 23.23 13.54
N HIS A 318 4.39 22.55 13.88
CA HIS A 318 4.03 22.19 15.25
C HIS A 318 5.01 21.16 15.84
N GLU A 319 5.25 20.07 15.13
CA GLU A 319 6.15 19.00 15.56
C GLU A 319 7.60 19.50 15.75
N ILE A 320 8.10 20.33 14.85
CA ILE A 320 9.41 21.00 15.04
C ILE A 320 9.37 21.91 16.28
N GLY A 321 8.23 22.55 16.59
CA GLY A 321 7.99 23.24 17.85
C GLY A 321 8.26 22.40 19.10
N HIS A 322 7.85 21.12 19.10
CA HIS A 322 8.20 20.18 20.18
C HIS A 322 9.71 19.89 20.25
N ASN A 323 10.39 19.70 19.11
CA ASN A 323 11.84 19.52 19.12
C ASN A 323 12.58 20.77 19.65
N LEU A 324 12.00 21.97 19.50
CA LEU A 324 12.48 23.20 20.12
C LEU A 324 11.99 23.41 21.58
N GLY A 325 11.19 22.49 22.13
CA GLY A 325 10.75 22.48 23.53
C GLY A 325 9.47 23.26 23.84
N ALA A 326 8.74 23.71 22.81
CA ALA A 326 7.40 24.25 22.97
C ALA A 326 6.39 23.13 23.30
N ASN A 327 5.46 23.41 24.21
CA ASN A 327 4.38 22.47 24.56
C ASN A 327 3.04 22.97 24.00
N HIS A 328 2.07 22.05 23.92
CA HIS A 328 0.66 22.41 23.73
C HIS A 328 0.20 23.42 24.81
N ASP A 329 -0.97 24.03 24.65
CA ASP A 329 -1.61 24.71 25.77
C ASP A 329 -2.01 23.68 26.87
N PRO A 330 -2.03 24.04 28.17
CA PRO A 330 -2.28 23.09 29.26
C PRO A 330 -3.73 22.61 29.45
N ALA A 331 -4.65 22.84 28.50
CA ALA A 331 -5.84 21.99 28.41
C ALA A 331 -5.52 20.66 27.70
N ASN A 332 -4.42 20.59 26.95
CA ASN A 332 -4.10 19.53 26.00
C ASN A 332 -2.68 18.93 26.18
N THR A 333 -2.02 19.09 27.33
CA THR A 333 -0.73 18.44 27.61
C THR A 333 -0.65 17.85 29.01
N ASN A 334 0.08 16.74 29.13
CA ASN A 334 0.42 16.10 30.41
C ASN A 334 1.67 16.72 31.07
N GLN A 335 2.29 17.73 30.44
CA GLN A 335 3.49 18.40 30.96
C GLN A 335 3.13 19.52 31.96
N THR A 336 3.89 19.62 33.04
CA THR A 336 3.71 20.64 34.08
C THR A 336 4.76 21.75 33.96
N GLN A 337 4.60 22.83 34.72
CA GLN A 337 5.59 23.92 34.78
C GLN A 337 6.97 23.46 35.31
N ASP A 338 7.05 22.29 35.93
CA ASP A 338 8.30 21.69 36.42
C ASP A 338 8.95 20.76 35.39
N THR A 339 8.16 20.00 34.62
CA THR A 339 8.67 19.07 33.60
C THR A 339 9.04 19.76 32.28
N ALA A 340 8.28 20.79 31.87
CA ALA A 340 8.56 21.56 30.66
C ALA A 340 9.94 22.25 30.70
N VAL A 341 10.58 22.44 29.53
CA VAL A 341 11.92 23.05 29.42
C VAL A 341 12.00 24.42 30.14
N ARG A 342 10.93 25.22 30.06
CA ARG A 342 10.70 26.40 30.91
C ARG A 342 9.28 26.37 31.51
N PRO A 343 9.05 26.97 32.69
CA PRO A 343 7.71 27.04 33.32
C PRO A 343 6.62 27.70 32.47
N TRP A 344 7.00 28.50 31.47
CA TRP A 344 6.12 29.25 30.57
C TRP A 344 6.04 28.67 29.15
N ALA A 345 6.74 27.57 28.85
CA ALA A 345 6.86 26.99 27.50
C ALA A 345 5.59 26.24 27.05
N PHE A 346 4.45 26.93 27.00
CA PHE A 346 3.15 26.38 26.61
C PHE A 346 2.42 27.29 25.61
N GLY A 347 1.67 26.68 24.69
CA GLY A 347 0.84 27.39 23.71
C GLY A 347 -0.32 28.17 24.34
N HIS A 348 -0.93 29.08 23.58
CA HIS A 348 -2.04 29.93 24.00
C HIS A 348 -3.29 29.79 23.10
N VAL A 349 -4.46 29.87 23.72
CA VAL A 349 -5.75 30.13 23.06
C VAL A 349 -6.43 31.30 23.76
N ASP A 350 -6.71 32.38 23.04
CA ASP A 350 -7.52 33.49 23.51
C ASP A 350 -8.99 33.19 23.20
N ILE A 351 -9.74 32.90 24.27
CA ILE A 351 -11.18 32.63 24.26
C ILE A 351 -12.03 33.86 24.62
N SER A 352 -11.41 35.03 24.80
CA SER A 352 -12.10 36.30 25.09
C SER A 352 -12.54 37.04 23.82
N VAL A 353 -11.96 36.70 22.67
CA VAL A 353 -12.26 37.25 21.35
C VAL A 353 -13.07 36.27 20.48
N ALA A 354 -13.77 36.81 19.49
CA ALA A 354 -14.52 36.05 18.49
C ALA A 354 -14.11 36.52 17.08
N PRO A 355 -13.57 35.65 16.21
CA PRO A 355 -13.24 34.25 16.44
C PRO A 355 -12.18 34.05 17.55
N THR A 356 -12.18 32.89 18.21
CA THR A 356 -11.17 32.57 19.24
C THR A 356 -9.80 32.36 18.59
N VAL A 357 -8.75 32.97 19.11
CA VAL A 357 -7.42 32.97 18.47
C VAL A 357 -6.54 31.88 19.09
N GLU A 358 -5.96 31.02 18.25
CA GLU A 358 -5.11 29.90 18.68
C GLU A 358 -3.71 29.96 18.05
N THR A 359 -2.69 29.75 18.88
CA THR A 359 -1.28 29.69 18.44
C THR A 359 -0.93 28.32 17.88
N ILE A 360 0.21 28.18 17.17
CA ILE A 360 0.60 26.92 16.51
C ILE A 360 0.59 25.71 17.44
N MET A 361 0.97 25.90 18.70
CA MET A 361 1.01 24.84 19.73
C MET A 361 -0.28 24.79 20.56
N SER A 362 -1.47 24.90 19.98
CA SER A 362 -2.71 25.01 20.77
C SER A 362 -3.95 24.50 20.07
N TYR A 363 -4.87 23.94 20.85
CA TYR A 363 -6.01 23.20 20.32
C TYR A 363 -7.30 23.52 21.08
N ARG A 364 -8.37 23.94 20.40
CA ARG A 364 -9.72 23.95 20.97
C ARG A 364 -10.84 23.62 19.99
N SER A 365 -11.90 23.04 20.55
CA SER A 365 -13.09 22.55 19.84
C SER A 365 -14.13 23.63 19.47
N TYR A 366 -13.93 24.88 19.88
CA TYR A 366 -14.93 25.94 19.74
C TYR A 366 -14.85 26.63 18.38
N GLN A 367 -15.99 27.14 17.92
CA GLN A 367 -16.15 27.74 16.59
C GLN A 367 -17.02 29.00 16.69
N PRO A 368 -16.72 30.07 15.93
CA PRO A 368 -15.61 30.19 14.99
C PRO A 368 -14.25 30.42 15.68
N ARG A 369 -13.20 29.83 15.12
CA ARG A 369 -11.79 30.01 15.54
C ARG A 369 -10.94 30.63 14.44
N GLN A 370 -9.81 31.22 14.81
CA GLN A 370 -8.76 31.65 13.89
C GLN A 370 -7.40 31.18 14.40
N TRP A 371 -6.75 30.32 13.62
CA TRP A 371 -5.37 29.94 13.82
C TRP A 371 -4.43 31.05 13.34
N VAL A 372 -3.35 31.31 14.08
CA VAL A 372 -2.34 32.31 13.71
C VAL A 372 -0.92 31.71 13.61
N PRO A 373 -0.09 32.13 12.62
CA PRO A 373 1.25 31.59 12.39
C PRO A 373 2.30 32.09 13.40
N PHE A 374 2.08 31.76 14.67
CA PHE A 374 2.92 32.14 15.80
C PHE A 374 2.98 31.05 16.87
N PHE A 375 4.15 30.88 17.48
CA PHE A 375 4.32 30.42 18.86
C PHE A 375 3.82 31.49 19.84
N SER A 376 3.29 31.06 20.99
CA SER A 376 2.72 31.95 22.00
C SER A 376 3.72 32.96 22.56
N SER A 377 3.30 34.22 22.68
CA SER A 377 4.15 35.36 23.06
C SER A 377 3.37 36.40 23.85
N VAL A 378 4.07 37.14 24.71
CA VAL A 378 3.58 38.39 25.35
C VAL A 378 4.19 39.66 24.76
N ARG A 379 5.18 39.52 23.87
CA ARG A 379 5.83 40.65 23.19
C ARG A 379 5.15 41.01 21.87
N ILE A 380 4.45 40.04 21.27
CA ILE A 380 3.85 40.11 19.95
C ILE A 380 2.34 40.02 20.09
N THR A 381 1.61 40.93 19.45
CA THR A 381 0.16 41.14 19.65
C THR A 381 -0.54 41.26 18.29
N PRO A 382 -0.51 40.19 17.45
CA PRO A 382 -0.89 40.28 16.04
C PRO A 382 -2.33 40.75 15.89
N ASN A 383 -2.55 41.77 15.05
CA ASN A 383 -3.85 42.44 14.86
C ASN A 383 -4.55 42.83 16.19
N GLY A 384 -3.78 43.09 17.25
CA GLY A 384 -4.28 43.44 18.58
C GLY A 384 -4.73 42.27 19.45
N TRP A 385 -4.57 41.01 19.03
CA TRP A 385 -4.95 39.84 19.84
C TRP A 385 -3.89 39.46 20.88
N THR A 386 -4.35 38.94 22.02
CA THR A 386 -3.46 38.33 23.01
C THR A 386 -3.10 36.93 22.55
N ILE A 387 -1.81 36.64 22.35
CA ILE A 387 -1.32 35.30 21.98
C ILE A 387 -0.43 34.66 23.06
N GLY A 388 -0.54 35.12 24.31
CA GLY A 388 0.29 34.65 25.41
C GLY A 388 -0.15 35.17 26.77
N ARG A 389 0.61 34.79 27.81
CA ARG A 389 0.37 35.20 29.20
C ARG A 389 1.66 35.07 29.98
N GLU A 390 2.07 36.15 30.63
CA GLU A 390 3.36 36.21 31.31
C GLU A 390 3.45 35.21 32.48
N GLY A 391 4.60 34.54 32.58
CA GLY A 391 4.88 33.45 33.50
C GLY A 391 4.21 32.11 33.15
N ALA A 392 3.50 31.99 32.02
CA ALA A 392 2.63 30.85 31.77
C ALA A 392 2.48 30.39 30.31
N ARG A 393 2.50 31.29 29.32
CA ARG A 393 2.15 30.99 27.91
C ARG A 393 3.04 31.82 26.97
N GLU A 394 4.31 31.43 26.88
CA GLU A 394 5.39 32.14 26.19
C GLU A 394 6.32 31.12 25.49
N ASN A 395 5.80 30.34 24.53
CA ASN A 395 6.63 29.44 23.71
C ASN A 395 7.73 30.20 22.96
N GLU A 396 7.44 31.41 22.46
CA GLU A 396 8.43 32.27 21.80
C GLU A 396 9.64 32.54 22.70
N ARG A 397 9.41 33.02 23.94
CA ARG A 397 10.50 33.20 24.92
C ARG A 397 11.25 31.90 25.24
N ALA A 398 10.55 30.77 25.33
CA ALA A 398 11.21 29.48 25.56
C ALA A 398 12.08 29.07 24.37
N LEU A 399 11.66 29.36 23.14
CA LEU A 399 12.41 29.10 21.91
C LEU A 399 13.67 29.97 21.80
N TYR A 400 13.68 31.23 22.26
CA TYR A 400 14.93 32.00 22.33
C TYR A 400 15.99 31.36 23.24
N ASP A 401 15.59 30.65 24.30
CA ASP A 401 16.52 29.92 25.17
C ASP A 401 17.02 28.60 24.54
N THR A 402 16.20 27.92 23.73
CA THR A 402 16.45 26.54 23.27
C THR A 402 16.91 26.43 21.82
N VAL A 403 16.56 27.36 20.94
CA VAL A 403 17.04 27.42 19.55
C VAL A 403 18.58 27.41 19.46
N PRO A 404 19.33 28.15 20.30
CA PRO A 404 20.79 28.05 20.34
C PRO A 404 21.35 26.68 20.72
N LEU A 405 20.54 25.80 21.33
CA LEU A 405 20.88 24.40 21.58
C LEU A 405 20.52 23.52 20.37
N ALA A 406 19.37 23.78 19.74
CA ALA A 406 18.85 23.04 18.59
C ALA A 406 19.80 23.05 17.39
N VAL A 407 20.36 24.22 17.07
CA VAL A 407 21.39 24.42 16.02
C VAL A 407 22.77 23.80 16.36
N GLN A 408 22.86 23.04 17.45
CA GLN A 408 24.04 22.27 17.89
C GLN A 408 23.69 20.80 18.18
N TYR A 409 22.52 20.32 17.75
CA TYR A 409 22.12 18.92 17.94
C TYR A 409 22.95 17.96 17.09
N SER A 410 23.32 18.38 15.88
CA SER A 410 24.30 17.70 15.01
C SER A 410 25.63 17.47 15.73
N ASP A 411 26.10 18.49 16.44
CA ASP A 411 27.33 18.53 17.26
C ASP A 411 27.28 17.63 18.52
N LYS A 412 26.15 16.93 18.77
CA LYS A 412 25.94 15.97 19.86
C LYS A 412 25.48 14.59 19.36
N MET A 413 25.47 14.36 18.06
CA MET A 413 25.25 13.02 17.50
C MET A 413 26.44 12.11 17.83
N PRO A 414 26.22 10.84 18.23
CA PRO A 414 27.29 9.85 18.24
C PRO A 414 27.76 9.56 16.81
N ASP A 415 28.98 9.05 16.68
CA ASP A 415 29.46 8.46 15.43
C ASP A 415 28.53 7.30 15.03
N PRO A 416 27.97 7.26 13.81
CA PRO A 416 27.14 6.14 13.35
C PRO A 416 27.85 4.78 13.42
N ALA A 417 29.18 4.74 13.34
CA ALA A 417 29.96 3.52 13.52
C ALA A 417 30.05 3.04 14.99
N ALA A 418 29.61 3.86 15.95
CA ALA A 418 29.49 3.51 17.37
C ALA A 418 28.03 3.20 17.80
N LEU A 419 27.06 3.31 16.89
CA LEU A 419 25.71 2.78 17.09
C LEU A 419 25.69 1.27 16.82
N PRO A 420 24.76 0.51 17.42
CA PRO A 420 24.48 -0.84 16.96
C PRO A 420 24.04 -0.83 15.48
N GLU A 421 24.14 -1.97 14.82
CA GLU A 421 23.46 -2.14 13.53
C GLU A 421 21.95 -1.93 13.72
N SER A 422 21.27 -1.35 12.73
CA SER A 422 19.81 -1.21 12.78
C SER A 422 19.17 -2.57 13.02
N PRO A 423 18.14 -2.67 13.89
CA PRO A 423 17.33 -3.88 13.97
C PRO A 423 16.81 -4.24 12.58
N SER A 424 17.03 -5.48 12.15
CA SER A 424 16.65 -5.93 10.83
C SER A 424 15.16 -6.28 10.82
N TRP A 425 14.32 -5.33 10.42
CA TRP A 425 12.89 -5.53 10.12
C TRP A 425 12.64 -6.45 8.89
N VAL A 426 13.72 -6.98 8.33
CA VAL A 426 13.79 -8.25 7.63
C VAL A 426 14.12 -9.29 8.70
N PRO A 427 13.15 -10.08 9.19
CA PRO A 427 13.35 -10.95 10.35
C PRO A 427 14.52 -11.92 10.17
N ALA A 428 15.15 -12.31 11.28
CA ALA A 428 16.41 -13.05 11.28
C ALA A 428 16.31 -14.42 10.57
N ALA A 429 17.44 -14.86 9.97
CA ALA A 429 17.45 -16.06 9.14
C ALA A 429 17.28 -17.33 10.00
N PRO A 430 16.31 -18.21 9.68
CA PRO A 430 16.16 -19.50 10.36
C PRO A 430 17.42 -20.35 10.23
N ALA A 431 17.85 -20.99 11.32
CA ALA A 431 19.12 -21.69 11.38
C ALA A 431 18.95 -23.20 11.59
N GLU A 432 20.07 -23.93 11.54
CA GLU A 432 20.13 -25.39 11.82
C GLU A 432 19.06 -26.21 11.07
N LEU A 433 18.67 -25.78 9.86
CA LEU A 433 17.62 -26.44 9.10
C LEU A 433 18.00 -27.91 8.87
N THR A 434 17.14 -28.82 9.31
CA THR A 434 17.21 -30.24 8.99
C THR A 434 15.96 -30.66 8.24
N VAL A 435 16.12 -31.55 7.25
CA VAL A 435 15.02 -32.04 6.41
C VAL A 435 15.07 -33.56 6.35
N LYS A 436 13.99 -34.21 6.77
CA LYS A 436 13.89 -35.67 6.92
C LYS A 436 12.72 -36.17 6.09
N SER A 437 12.97 -37.01 5.09
CA SER A 437 11.90 -37.69 4.34
C SER A 437 11.13 -38.61 5.30
N THR A 438 9.88 -38.27 5.52
CA THR A 438 8.93 -38.88 6.45
C THR A 438 8.02 -39.88 5.74
N SER A 439 7.72 -39.66 4.46
CA SER A 439 7.03 -40.60 3.59
C SER A 439 7.58 -40.55 2.15
N ARG A 440 6.89 -41.21 1.20
CA ARG A 440 7.12 -41.06 -0.24
C ARG A 440 6.82 -39.64 -0.74
N THR A 441 5.89 -38.94 -0.10
CA THR A 441 5.25 -37.70 -0.56
C THR A 441 5.36 -36.57 0.46
N SER A 442 6.11 -36.76 1.54
CA SER A 442 6.30 -35.75 2.58
C SER A 442 7.73 -35.73 3.15
N ALA A 443 8.10 -34.56 3.65
CA ALA A 443 9.32 -34.34 4.41
C ALA A 443 9.05 -33.41 5.59
N ARG A 444 9.55 -33.81 6.76
CA ARG A 444 9.57 -32.96 7.96
C ARG A 444 10.77 -32.02 7.90
N LEU A 445 10.51 -30.74 8.09
CA LEU A 445 11.51 -29.70 8.27
C LEU A 445 11.51 -29.27 9.73
N GLU A 446 12.69 -29.12 10.31
CA GLU A 446 12.91 -28.63 11.68
C GLU A 446 14.08 -27.63 11.62
N TRP A 447 13.92 -26.44 12.20
CA TRP A 447 14.91 -25.36 12.22
C TRP A 447 14.96 -24.74 13.62
N GLU A 448 16.08 -24.10 13.95
CA GLU A 448 16.18 -23.21 15.11
C GLU A 448 15.59 -21.84 14.73
N ASP A 449 14.69 -21.33 15.56
CA ASP A 449 14.26 -19.94 15.42
C ASP A 449 15.34 -18.99 15.95
N ARG A 450 15.56 -17.88 15.22
CA ARG A 450 16.49 -16.82 15.60
C ARG A 450 15.85 -15.43 15.50
N SER A 451 14.54 -15.40 15.25
CA SER A 451 13.72 -14.22 15.10
C SER A 451 12.84 -14.03 16.34
N ASP A 452 12.56 -12.77 16.67
CA ASP A 452 11.57 -12.37 17.69
C ASP A 452 10.52 -11.40 17.08
N ASP A 453 10.55 -11.16 15.75
CA ASP A 453 9.80 -10.10 15.06
C ASP A 453 9.19 -10.49 13.70
N GLU A 454 9.09 -11.78 13.38
CA GLU A 454 8.40 -12.28 12.20
C GLU A 454 6.88 -12.40 12.40
N LEU A 455 6.14 -12.41 11.29
CA LEU A 455 4.72 -12.79 11.26
C LEU A 455 4.55 -14.30 10.94
N GLY A 456 5.62 -14.93 10.44
CA GLY A 456 5.77 -16.38 10.35
C GLY A 456 6.87 -16.82 9.40
N PHE A 457 6.82 -18.07 8.97
CA PHE A 457 7.84 -18.68 8.10
C PHE A 457 7.24 -19.23 6.80
N ARG A 458 7.86 -18.89 5.66
CA ARG A 458 7.53 -19.41 4.33
C ARG A 458 8.55 -20.46 3.93
N ILE A 459 8.12 -21.70 3.82
CA ILE A 459 8.97 -22.82 3.44
C ILE A 459 9.03 -22.89 1.92
N HIS A 460 10.23 -22.90 1.35
CA HIS A 460 10.45 -22.98 -0.09
C HIS A 460 11.15 -24.29 -0.46
N ALA A 461 10.87 -24.81 -1.66
CA ALA A 461 11.52 -25.97 -2.23
C ALA A 461 11.78 -25.84 -3.75
N LYS A 462 12.83 -26.51 -4.25
CA LYS A 462 13.12 -26.67 -5.69
C LYS A 462 13.58 -28.08 -6.05
N THR A 463 13.28 -28.53 -7.27
CA THR A 463 13.57 -29.88 -7.80
C THR A 463 14.56 -29.81 -8.96
N GLY A 464 15.77 -29.32 -8.69
CA GLY A 464 16.71 -28.91 -9.74
C GLY A 464 16.34 -27.57 -10.38
N GLY A 465 17.24 -27.03 -11.20
CA GLY A 465 17.16 -25.65 -11.69
C GLY A 465 17.26 -24.61 -10.57
N ASP A 466 16.84 -23.37 -10.85
CA ASP A 466 16.96 -22.23 -9.93
C ASP A 466 15.64 -21.57 -9.52
N ILE A 467 14.51 -22.11 -9.97
CA ILE A 467 13.16 -21.68 -9.57
C ILE A 467 12.82 -22.24 -8.18
N TRP A 468 12.49 -21.37 -7.22
CA TRP A 468 12.09 -21.71 -5.85
C TRP A 468 10.60 -21.51 -5.65
N ARG A 469 9.87 -22.57 -5.29
CA ARG A 469 8.44 -22.48 -4.96
C ARG A 469 8.21 -22.44 -3.45
N ILE A 470 7.25 -21.64 -2.99
CA ILE A 470 6.68 -21.82 -1.65
C ILE A 470 5.89 -23.14 -1.64
N VAL A 471 6.07 -23.94 -0.59
CA VAL A 471 5.41 -25.25 -0.40
C VAL A 471 4.59 -25.33 0.88
N GLU A 472 4.85 -24.46 1.87
CA GLU A 472 4.03 -24.31 3.08
C GLU A 472 4.29 -22.95 3.74
N THR A 473 3.34 -22.43 4.53
CA THR A 473 3.53 -21.23 5.36
C THR A 473 2.98 -21.45 6.77
N VAL A 474 3.81 -21.19 7.78
CA VAL A 474 3.45 -21.30 9.20
C VAL A 474 3.48 -19.94 9.89
N THR A 475 2.80 -19.83 11.03
CA THR A 475 2.78 -18.64 11.90
C THR A 475 4.15 -18.35 12.51
N ALA A 476 4.28 -17.22 13.20
CA ALA A 476 5.38 -16.92 14.11
C ALA A 476 5.59 -18.00 15.19
N ASP A 477 6.75 -17.97 15.85
CA ASP A 477 7.21 -18.89 16.90
C ASP A 477 7.23 -20.38 16.47
N ARG A 478 7.47 -20.67 15.18
CA ARG A 478 7.38 -22.02 14.62
C ARG A 478 8.72 -22.52 14.11
N GLU A 479 9.24 -23.52 14.81
CA GLU A 479 10.50 -24.23 14.52
C GLU A 479 10.34 -25.50 13.66
N PHE A 480 9.14 -25.88 13.24
CA PHE A 480 8.94 -27.08 12.41
C PHE A 480 7.70 -27.05 11.52
N VAL A 481 7.76 -27.81 10.42
CA VAL A 481 6.59 -28.13 9.60
C VAL A 481 6.72 -29.52 8.94
N GLU A 482 5.60 -30.12 8.55
CA GLU A 482 5.53 -31.30 7.69
C GLU A 482 5.08 -30.85 6.29
N VAL A 483 5.99 -30.81 5.31
CA VAL A 483 5.60 -30.50 3.92
C VAL A 483 5.12 -31.77 3.25
N THR A 484 3.86 -31.78 2.78
CA THR A 484 3.21 -32.90 2.09
C THR A 484 3.09 -32.64 0.58
N GLY A 485 2.43 -33.53 -0.18
CA GLY A 485 2.18 -33.34 -1.62
C GLY A 485 3.40 -33.41 -2.55
N LEU A 486 4.57 -33.82 -2.04
CA LEU A 486 5.82 -33.92 -2.79
C LEU A 486 5.82 -35.15 -3.72
N LYS A 487 6.64 -35.14 -4.77
CA LYS A 487 6.74 -36.24 -5.75
C LYS A 487 7.59 -37.40 -5.22
N PRO A 488 7.11 -38.66 -5.24
CA PRO A 488 7.92 -39.84 -4.93
C PRO A 488 9.24 -39.89 -5.70
N GLU A 489 10.30 -40.35 -5.03
CA GLU A 489 11.68 -40.42 -5.55
C GLU A 489 12.29 -39.04 -5.96
N GLY A 490 11.54 -37.95 -5.76
CA GLY A 490 11.99 -36.60 -6.05
C GLY A 490 13.15 -36.16 -5.16
N ARG A 491 14.15 -35.54 -5.79
CA ARG A 491 15.22 -34.82 -5.09
C ARG A 491 14.84 -33.35 -4.95
N TYR A 492 14.67 -32.91 -3.71
CA TYR A 492 14.23 -31.57 -3.33
C TYR A 492 15.34 -30.85 -2.57
N THR A 493 15.60 -29.58 -2.91
CA THR A 493 16.38 -28.65 -2.10
C THR A 493 15.42 -27.66 -1.44
N PHE A 494 15.47 -27.53 -0.13
CA PHE A 494 14.62 -26.68 0.70
C PHE A 494 15.38 -25.50 1.30
N ARG A 495 14.62 -24.47 1.70
CA ARG A 495 15.01 -23.39 2.61
C ARG A 495 13.77 -22.88 3.35
N VAL A 496 13.93 -22.30 4.53
CA VAL A 496 12.87 -21.66 5.31
C VAL A 496 13.12 -20.15 5.32
N ARG A 497 12.09 -19.34 5.14
CA ARG A 497 12.20 -17.88 5.13
C ARG A 497 11.38 -17.26 6.26
N ALA A 498 12.03 -16.65 7.25
CA ALA A 498 11.34 -15.79 8.22
C ALA A 498 10.79 -14.56 7.50
N HIS A 499 9.57 -14.12 7.78
CA HIS A 499 8.96 -13.00 7.04
C HIS A 499 8.04 -12.11 7.87
N HIS A 500 8.00 -10.84 7.48
CA HIS A 500 7.14 -9.78 8.00
C HIS A 500 6.54 -9.01 6.81
N ASP A 501 5.61 -8.09 7.04
CA ASP A 501 4.98 -7.23 6.01
C ASP A 501 5.99 -6.39 5.17
N LEU A 502 7.26 -6.36 5.59
CA LEU A 502 8.32 -5.49 5.05
C LEU A 502 9.48 -6.26 4.40
N GLY A 503 9.47 -7.58 4.46
CA GLY A 503 10.55 -8.41 3.92
C GLY A 503 10.68 -9.78 4.60
N GLY A 504 11.85 -10.39 4.45
CA GLY A 504 12.18 -11.68 5.06
C GLY A 504 13.53 -12.21 4.62
N SER A 505 14.16 -13.07 5.42
CA SER A 505 15.49 -13.65 5.13
C SER A 505 15.43 -15.17 5.05
N ASP A 506 16.27 -15.77 4.21
CA ASP A 506 16.27 -17.20 3.89
C ASP A 506 17.33 -17.97 4.69
N SER A 507 17.01 -19.20 5.12
CA SER A 507 17.93 -20.14 5.75
C SER A 507 18.98 -20.70 4.79
N ASP A 508 19.95 -21.44 5.35
CA ASP A 508 20.79 -22.37 4.59
C ASP A 508 19.97 -23.39 3.79
N LEU A 509 20.57 -23.91 2.72
CA LEU A 509 19.91 -24.77 1.73
C LEU A 509 20.15 -26.27 2.00
N VAL A 510 19.08 -27.04 2.19
CA VAL A 510 19.18 -28.48 2.52
C VAL A 510 18.58 -29.34 1.42
N THR A 511 19.33 -30.35 0.94
CA THR A 511 18.84 -31.26 -0.12
C THR A 511 18.53 -32.65 0.43
N VAL A 512 17.32 -33.14 0.15
CA VAL A 512 16.84 -34.48 0.49
C VAL A 512 16.35 -35.19 -0.78
N THR A 513 16.33 -36.53 -0.77
CA THR A 513 15.66 -37.35 -1.79
C THR A 513 14.59 -38.19 -1.10
N LEU A 514 13.38 -38.21 -1.64
CA LEU A 514 12.24 -38.92 -1.02
C LEU A 514 12.31 -40.43 -1.29
N ARG A 515 11.76 -41.23 -0.37
CA ARG A 515 11.92 -42.70 -0.38
C ARG A 515 11.20 -43.39 -1.55
N SER A 516 11.87 -44.37 -2.15
CA SER A 516 11.32 -45.30 -3.15
C SER A 516 10.52 -46.45 -2.49
N GLY A 517 9.46 -46.10 -1.75
CA GLY A 517 8.55 -47.06 -1.10
C GLY A 517 9.01 -47.62 0.25
N GLY A 518 8.04 -48.13 1.02
CA GLY A 518 8.27 -49.00 2.18
C GLY A 518 8.81 -48.33 3.46
N ASP A 519 8.06 -47.39 4.04
CA ASP A 519 7.85 -47.20 5.49
C ASP A 519 7.25 -45.81 5.74
N GLY A 520 6.13 -45.77 6.49
CA GLY A 520 5.32 -44.56 6.72
C GLY A 520 5.86 -43.58 7.79
N PRO A 521 5.10 -42.52 8.10
CA PRO A 521 5.47 -41.54 9.12
C PRO A 521 5.63 -42.19 10.49
N GLY A 522 6.68 -41.79 11.23
CA GLY A 522 7.02 -42.38 12.52
C GLY A 522 5.90 -42.23 13.56
N PRO A 523 5.75 -43.20 14.49
CA PRO A 523 4.62 -43.24 15.41
C PRO A 523 4.56 -42.00 16.30
N GLY A 524 3.43 -41.29 16.23
CA GLY A 524 3.17 -40.09 17.03
C GLY A 524 3.14 -40.34 18.54
N PRO A 525 3.14 -39.27 19.37
CA PRO A 525 3.21 -39.33 20.82
C PRO A 525 2.02 -40.10 21.43
N GLY A 526 2.23 -41.40 21.64
CA GLY A 526 1.17 -42.35 22.01
C GLY A 526 1.47 -43.79 21.57
N GLY A 527 2.28 -43.97 20.52
CA GLY A 527 2.68 -45.28 19.99
C GLY A 527 1.63 -45.93 19.08
N ILE A 528 0.87 -45.12 18.34
CA ILE A 528 -0.20 -45.54 17.43
C ILE A 528 0.02 -44.80 16.10
N SER A 529 0.00 -45.54 14.99
CA SER A 529 0.07 -44.98 13.64
C SER A 529 -1.25 -44.31 13.23
N VAL A 530 -1.15 -43.34 12.33
CA VAL A 530 -2.31 -42.89 11.54
C VAL A 530 -2.69 -43.96 10.51
N PRO A 531 -3.89 -43.90 9.91
CA PRO A 531 -4.16 -44.60 8.66
C PRO A 531 -3.23 -44.08 7.55
N ASP A 532 -2.61 -45.00 6.81
CA ASP A 532 -1.62 -44.70 5.75
C ASP A 532 -2.26 -44.82 4.35
N ASP A 533 -1.53 -44.42 3.29
CA ASP A 533 -1.93 -44.52 1.87
C ASP A 533 -3.38 -44.06 1.59
N ILE A 534 -3.81 -42.95 2.19
CA ILE A 534 -5.20 -42.52 2.15
C ILE A 534 -5.62 -42.14 0.73
N THR A 535 -6.69 -42.77 0.27
CA THR A 535 -7.33 -42.53 -1.03
C THR A 535 -8.72 -41.95 -0.83
N ALA A 536 -9.13 -41.02 -1.70
CA ALA A 536 -10.48 -40.49 -1.74
C ALA A 536 -11.06 -40.71 -3.14
N THR A 537 -12.15 -41.46 -3.22
CA THR A 537 -12.82 -41.80 -4.49
C THR A 537 -14.29 -41.40 -4.43
N VAL A 538 -14.81 -40.75 -5.47
CA VAL A 538 -16.22 -40.36 -5.52
C VAL A 538 -17.05 -41.60 -5.84
N SER A 539 -17.88 -42.03 -4.89
CA SER A 539 -18.71 -43.24 -5.00
C SER A 539 -20.15 -42.95 -5.43
N GLY A 540 -20.56 -41.67 -5.44
CA GLY A 540 -21.80 -41.19 -6.03
C GLY A 540 -21.93 -39.68 -5.89
N ALA A 541 -22.99 -39.09 -6.47
CA ALA A 541 -23.22 -37.65 -6.47
C ALA A 541 -23.05 -36.96 -5.10
N THR A 542 -23.43 -37.61 -4.01
CA THR A 542 -23.37 -37.11 -2.62
C THR A 542 -22.50 -37.97 -1.67
N ALA A 543 -21.61 -38.79 -2.24
CA ALA A 543 -20.84 -39.79 -1.47
C ALA A 543 -19.37 -39.96 -1.93
N VAL A 544 -18.49 -40.21 -0.95
CA VAL A 544 -17.06 -40.49 -1.15
C VAL A 544 -16.68 -41.76 -0.41
N GLU A 545 -16.08 -42.74 -1.09
CA GLU A 545 -15.38 -43.85 -0.45
C GLU A 545 -13.92 -43.44 -0.18
N LEU A 546 -13.56 -43.36 1.11
CA LEU A 546 -12.21 -43.15 1.60
C LEU A 546 -11.59 -44.53 1.89
N GLY A 547 -10.39 -44.83 1.39
CA GLY A 547 -9.64 -46.06 1.67
C GLY A 547 -8.28 -45.79 2.30
N TRP A 548 -7.73 -46.74 3.07
CA TRP A 548 -6.44 -46.60 3.75
C TRP A 548 -5.72 -47.94 3.97
N SER A 549 -4.41 -47.87 4.24
CA SER A 549 -3.58 -48.95 4.78
C SER A 549 -3.27 -48.71 6.28
N GLY A 550 -2.48 -49.61 6.91
CA GLY A 550 -1.83 -49.32 8.19
C GLY A 550 -2.62 -49.46 9.52
N ALA A 551 -3.95 -49.67 9.50
CA ALA A 551 -4.77 -49.56 10.73
C ALA A 551 -5.67 -50.80 11.06
N PRO A 552 -5.13 -51.90 11.62
CA PRO A 552 -5.90 -53.14 11.83
C PRO A 552 -6.70 -53.25 13.14
N ASN A 553 -6.59 -52.31 14.08
CA ASN A 553 -7.25 -52.39 15.40
C ASN A 553 -7.69 -51.02 15.93
N GLY A 554 -9.00 -50.76 15.97
CA GLY A 554 -9.58 -49.55 16.56
C GLY A 554 -10.75 -49.00 15.76
N THR A 555 -11.04 -47.72 15.96
CA THR A 555 -12.06 -46.96 15.23
C THR A 555 -11.39 -45.83 14.47
N VAL A 556 -11.58 -45.76 13.15
CA VAL A 556 -11.18 -44.59 12.36
C VAL A 556 -12.26 -43.53 12.49
N GLU A 557 -11.87 -42.33 12.91
CA GLU A 557 -12.69 -41.12 12.93
C GLU A 557 -12.34 -40.26 11.71
N VAL A 558 -13.34 -39.75 11.01
CA VAL A 558 -13.17 -38.93 9.81
C VAL A 558 -13.76 -37.53 10.04
N GLU A 559 -12.93 -36.51 9.87
CA GLU A 559 -13.37 -35.12 9.75
C GLU A 559 -13.34 -34.67 8.30
N ALA A 560 -14.29 -33.81 7.93
CA ALA A 560 -14.29 -33.11 6.66
C ALA A 560 -14.59 -31.62 6.84
N ARG A 561 -14.03 -30.78 5.98
CA ARG A 561 -14.45 -29.40 5.73
C ARG A 561 -14.95 -29.27 4.29
N SER A 562 -15.80 -28.29 4.01
CA SER A 562 -16.20 -27.90 2.66
C SER A 562 -15.80 -26.45 2.39
N TRP A 563 -16.01 -25.98 1.17
CA TRP A 563 -15.90 -24.55 0.85
C TRP A 563 -16.81 -23.66 1.71
N LYS A 564 -17.97 -24.17 2.16
CA LYS A 564 -18.95 -23.46 3.01
C LYS A 564 -18.66 -23.59 4.50
N GLU A 565 -18.31 -24.79 4.96
CA GLU A 565 -18.31 -25.20 6.36
C GLU A 565 -16.93 -25.64 6.85
N GLY A 566 -16.59 -25.26 8.09
CA GLY A 566 -15.39 -25.74 8.77
C GLY A 566 -15.43 -27.24 9.12
N TRP A 567 -14.36 -27.71 9.78
CA TRP A 567 -14.20 -29.11 10.15
C TRP A 567 -15.36 -29.64 10.99
N ARG A 568 -16.03 -30.69 10.49
CA ARG A 568 -17.07 -31.47 11.18
C ARG A 568 -16.74 -32.95 11.09
N ASN A 569 -17.08 -33.72 12.13
CA ASN A 569 -16.95 -35.18 12.09
C ASN A 569 -18.06 -35.74 11.19
N VAL A 570 -17.70 -36.50 10.16
CA VAL A 570 -18.63 -36.98 9.11
C VAL A 570 -18.80 -38.49 9.07
N ALA A 571 -17.81 -39.26 9.51
CA ALA A 571 -17.89 -40.72 9.59
C ALA A 571 -17.05 -41.30 10.73
N SER A 572 -17.41 -42.50 11.16
CA SER A 572 -16.68 -43.29 12.15
C SER A 572 -16.91 -44.77 11.83
N THR A 573 -15.86 -45.57 11.76
CA THR A 573 -15.95 -47.01 11.40
C THR A 573 -14.85 -47.84 12.09
N ASP A 574 -14.99 -49.17 12.05
CA ASP A 574 -13.89 -50.08 12.44
C ASP A 574 -12.69 -49.90 11.50
N ALA A 575 -11.51 -49.71 12.08
CA ALA A 575 -10.27 -49.50 11.34
C ALA A 575 -9.93 -50.69 10.41
N ALA A 576 -10.29 -51.91 10.83
CA ALA A 576 -10.08 -53.13 10.07
C ALA A 576 -10.95 -53.24 8.80
N ALA A 577 -11.90 -52.33 8.59
CA ALA A 577 -12.64 -52.23 7.34
C ALA A 577 -11.75 -51.78 6.15
N GLY A 578 -10.64 -51.07 6.43
CA GLY A 578 -9.72 -50.52 5.43
C GLY A 578 -10.31 -49.39 4.56
N ARG A 579 -11.58 -49.04 4.78
CA ARG A 579 -12.32 -48.00 4.04
C ARG A 579 -13.60 -47.58 4.77
N VAL A 580 -14.14 -46.42 4.39
CA VAL A 580 -15.48 -45.96 4.78
C VAL A 580 -16.13 -45.15 3.66
N THR A 581 -17.43 -45.34 3.45
CA THR A 581 -18.24 -44.45 2.61
C THR A 581 -18.76 -43.32 3.49
N VAL A 582 -18.43 -42.08 3.13
CA VAL A 582 -19.03 -40.88 3.70
C VAL A 582 -20.21 -40.48 2.81
N GLU A 583 -21.42 -40.54 3.35
CA GLU A 583 -22.67 -40.16 2.68
C GLU A 583 -23.19 -38.81 3.21
N GLY A 584 -24.21 -38.24 2.55
CA GLY A 584 -24.85 -37.00 3.00
C GLY A 584 -23.98 -35.74 2.80
N LEU A 585 -23.07 -35.78 1.83
CA LEU A 585 -22.31 -34.64 1.36
C LEU A 585 -23.14 -33.81 0.38
N ASP A 586 -22.85 -32.52 0.25
CA ASP A 586 -23.37 -31.71 -0.87
C ASP A 586 -22.90 -32.32 -2.20
N ALA A 587 -23.75 -32.30 -3.22
CA ALA A 587 -23.38 -32.74 -4.57
C ALA A 587 -22.60 -31.66 -5.32
N GLU A 588 -21.68 -32.09 -6.19
CA GLU A 588 -20.86 -31.20 -7.02
C GLU A 588 -20.08 -30.17 -6.18
N ALA A 589 -19.58 -30.55 -5.00
CA ALA A 589 -18.98 -29.65 -4.02
C ALA A 589 -17.57 -30.10 -3.61
N PRO A 590 -16.59 -29.17 -3.49
CA PRO A 590 -15.27 -29.47 -2.97
C PRO A 590 -15.29 -29.73 -1.45
N TYR A 591 -14.61 -30.81 -1.06
CA TYR A 591 -14.39 -31.24 0.32
C TYR A 591 -12.93 -31.60 0.56
N THR A 592 -12.46 -31.34 1.78
CA THR A 592 -11.17 -31.82 2.28
C THR A 592 -11.43 -32.76 3.46
N PHE A 593 -10.83 -33.94 3.45
CA PHE A 593 -10.99 -34.97 4.48
C PHE A 593 -9.68 -35.23 5.22
N ARG A 594 -9.78 -35.63 6.50
CA ARG A 594 -8.66 -36.16 7.29
C ARG A 594 -9.14 -37.25 8.25
N LEU A 595 -8.27 -38.22 8.51
CA LEU A 595 -8.57 -39.43 9.26
C LEU A 595 -7.70 -39.50 10.53
N ARG A 596 -8.21 -40.10 11.62
CA ARG A 596 -7.37 -40.51 12.75
C ARG A 596 -7.83 -41.86 13.32
N LEU A 597 -6.90 -42.60 13.91
CA LEU A 597 -7.19 -43.87 14.58
C LEU A 597 -7.39 -43.65 16.09
N ARG A 598 -8.56 -44.04 16.60
CA ARG A 598 -8.80 -44.27 18.03
C ARG A 598 -8.62 -45.75 18.34
N ALA A 599 -7.60 -46.11 19.09
CA ALA A 599 -7.41 -47.49 19.51
C ALA A 599 -8.46 -47.91 20.57
N THR A 600 -8.73 -49.21 20.70
CA THR A 600 -9.59 -49.78 21.75
C THR A 600 -9.09 -49.52 23.19
N SER A 601 -7.88 -49.01 23.35
CA SER A 601 -7.34 -48.49 24.62
C SER A 601 -7.78 -47.04 24.94
N GLY A 602 -8.59 -46.41 24.10
CA GLY A 602 -9.08 -45.04 24.24
C GLY A 602 -8.13 -43.95 23.70
N LYS A 603 -6.84 -44.27 23.53
CA LYS A 603 -5.83 -43.41 22.89
C LYS A 603 -6.21 -43.07 21.43
N VAL A 604 -5.74 -41.93 20.95
CA VAL A 604 -5.87 -41.49 19.54
C VAL A 604 -4.50 -41.23 18.91
N SER A 605 -4.41 -41.38 17.59
CA SER A 605 -3.32 -40.83 16.76
C SER A 605 -3.47 -39.31 16.58
N SER A 606 -2.50 -38.68 15.92
CA SER A 606 -2.72 -37.41 15.22
C SER A 606 -3.76 -37.57 14.10
N TRP A 607 -4.14 -36.46 13.47
CA TRP A 607 -4.75 -36.52 12.14
C TRP A 607 -3.71 -36.97 11.10
N SER A 608 -4.21 -37.54 10.01
CA SER A 608 -3.47 -37.82 8.77
C SER A 608 -3.22 -36.55 7.95
N ASP A 609 -2.47 -36.71 6.86
CA ASP A 609 -2.49 -35.81 5.71
C ASP A 609 -3.93 -35.56 5.23
N GLU A 610 -4.15 -34.39 4.63
CA GLU A 610 -5.45 -33.96 4.12
C GLU A 610 -5.67 -34.37 2.66
N VAL A 611 -6.77 -35.06 2.37
CA VAL A 611 -7.14 -35.48 1.00
C VAL A 611 -8.30 -34.65 0.45
N ASN A 612 -8.08 -34.06 -0.72
CA ASN A 612 -9.05 -33.18 -1.39
C ASN A 612 -9.80 -33.91 -2.49
N VAL A 613 -11.12 -33.76 -2.54
CA VAL A 613 -12.00 -34.36 -3.56
C VAL A 613 -13.24 -33.51 -3.77
N THR A 614 -13.83 -33.56 -4.97
CA THR A 614 -15.08 -32.87 -5.28
C THR A 614 -16.13 -33.90 -5.66
N THR A 615 -17.23 -33.93 -4.90
CA THR A 615 -18.38 -34.83 -5.08
C THR A 615 -19.08 -34.57 -6.42
N GLY A 616 -20.09 -35.37 -6.78
CA GLY A 616 -20.79 -35.27 -8.06
C GLY A 616 -20.56 -36.47 -8.98
N ASP A 617 -21.35 -36.60 -10.03
CA ASP A 617 -21.28 -37.79 -10.89
C ASP A 617 -20.06 -37.72 -11.82
N VAL A 618 -19.22 -38.76 -11.78
CA VAL A 618 -18.02 -38.91 -12.64
C VAL A 618 -18.35 -39.35 -14.08
N SER A 619 -19.63 -39.47 -14.44
CA SER A 619 -20.08 -39.96 -15.74
C SER A 619 -21.21 -39.11 -16.35
N GLY A 620 -21.50 -39.34 -17.63
CA GLY A 620 -22.46 -38.56 -18.42
C GLY A 620 -21.80 -37.45 -19.26
N ALA A 621 -22.56 -36.90 -20.20
CA ALA A 621 -22.12 -35.79 -21.04
C ALA A 621 -21.89 -34.51 -20.21
N CYS A 622 -21.20 -33.53 -20.80
CA CYS A 622 -21.05 -32.22 -20.19
C CYS A 622 -22.41 -31.51 -20.09
N ARG A 623 -22.69 -30.93 -18.92
CA ARG A 623 -23.86 -30.09 -18.67
C ARG A 623 -23.50 -28.67 -19.08
N SER A 624 -24.34 -28.03 -19.89
CA SER A 624 -24.23 -26.61 -20.21
C SER A 624 -25.39 -25.83 -19.59
N GLY A 625 -25.10 -24.69 -18.96
CA GLY A 625 -26.10 -23.79 -18.38
C GLY A 625 -25.49 -22.96 -17.26
N ASP A 626 -26.31 -22.22 -16.52
CA ASP A 626 -25.87 -21.18 -15.57
C ASP A 626 -24.77 -21.62 -14.59
N GLN A 627 -24.67 -22.88 -14.21
CA GLN A 627 -23.65 -23.36 -13.25
C GLN A 627 -22.52 -24.19 -13.88
N TYR A 628 -22.57 -24.48 -15.18
CA TYR A 628 -21.69 -25.42 -15.86
C TYR A 628 -21.31 -24.92 -17.26
N LEU A 629 -20.00 -24.70 -17.45
CA LEU A 629 -19.38 -24.34 -18.71
C LEU A 629 -18.86 -25.62 -19.41
N CYS A 630 -19.15 -25.77 -20.70
CA CYS A 630 -18.60 -26.84 -21.53
C CYS A 630 -17.54 -26.30 -22.48
N LEU A 631 -16.34 -26.88 -22.44
CA LEU A 631 -15.22 -26.59 -23.35
C LEU A 631 -14.69 -27.87 -24.02
N SER A 632 -13.93 -27.71 -25.10
CA SER A 632 -13.36 -28.76 -25.95
C SER A 632 -14.41 -29.78 -26.40
N GLN A 633 -15.43 -29.30 -27.11
CA GLN A 633 -16.53 -30.06 -27.69
C GLN A 633 -17.37 -30.81 -26.64
N GLY A 634 -17.50 -30.21 -25.45
CA GLY A 634 -18.16 -30.82 -24.29
C GLY A 634 -17.33 -31.89 -23.58
N ARG A 635 -16.00 -31.92 -23.79
CA ARG A 635 -15.11 -32.78 -23.03
C ARG A 635 -14.84 -32.27 -21.62
N PHE A 636 -14.57 -30.97 -21.47
CA PHE A 636 -14.28 -30.39 -20.16
C PHE A 636 -15.49 -29.63 -19.65
N GLU A 637 -16.07 -30.14 -18.56
CA GLU A 637 -17.12 -29.44 -17.82
C GLU A 637 -16.47 -28.68 -16.66
N ILE A 638 -16.68 -27.36 -16.59
CA ILE A 638 -16.15 -26.49 -15.55
C ILE A 638 -17.31 -25.95 -14.70
N GLN A 639 -17.13 -26.00 -13.39
CA GLN A 639 -18.00 -25.39 -12.38
C GLN A 639 -17.13 -24.55 -11.43
N VAL A 640 -17.68 -23.47 -10.90
CA VAL A 640 -16.99 -22.62 -9.91
C VAL A 640 -17.86 -22.44 -8.67
N HIS A 641 -17.22 -22.51 -7.50
CA HIS A 641 -17.80 -22.16 -6.19
C HIS A 641 -17.03 -20.95 -5.64
N TRP A 642 -17.71 -19.95 -5.07
CA TRP A 642 -17.08 -18.74 -4.55
C TRP A 642 -17.59 -18.41 -3.14
N LYS A 643 -16.78 -17.69 -2.37
CA LYS A 643 -17.04 -17.30 -0.99
C LYS A 643 -16.51 -15.91 -0.69
N ASP A 644 -17.37 -15.06 -0.16
CA ASP A 644 -17.00 -13.70 0.23
C ASP A 644 -16.30 -13.72 1.60
N HIS A 645 -14.98 -13.56 1.57
CA HIS A 645 -14.15 -13.55 2.78
C HIS A 645 -14.40 -12.33 3.70
N ASN A 646 -15.07 -11.29 3.19
CA ASN A 646 -15.45 -10.09 3.97
C ASN A 646 -16.83 -10.22 4.62
N ARG A 647 -17.66 -11.19 4.20
CA ARG A 647 -19.03 -11.38 4.70
C ARG A 647 -19.31 -12.84 5.05
N ALA A 648 -19.11 -13.18 6.32
CA ALA A 648 -19.39 -14.52 6.86
C ALA A 648 -20.79 -15.03 6.49
N GLY A 649 -20.85 -16.22 5.86
CA GLY A 649 -22.10 -16.83 5.39
C GLY A 649 -22.55 -16.40 3.99
N VAL A 650 -21.82 -15.54 3.29
CA VAL A 650 -22.09 -15.15 1.89
C VAL A 650 -21.19 -15.96 0.95
N TYR A 651 -21.79 -16.86 0.19
CA TYR A 651 -21.13 -17.77 -0.75
C TYR A 651 -22.12 -18.21 -1.84
N GLY A 652 -21.63 -18.73 -2.95
CA GLY A 652 -22.49 -19.21 -4.04
C GLY A 652 -21.74 -19.96 -5.14
N ASN A 653 -22.48 -20.38 -6.16
CA ASN A 653 -21.88 -20.90 -7.39
C ASN A 653 -21.57 -19.72 -8.31
N GLY A 654 -20.46 -19.79 -9.06
CA GLY A 654 -20.18 -18.84 -10.13
C GLY A 654 -21.06 -19.14 -11.34
N THR A 655 -21.59 -18.10 -11.98
CA THR A 655 -22.42 -18.27 -13.17
C THR A 655 -21.58 -18.33 -14.44
N ALA A 656 -21.68 -19.44 -15.16
CA ALA A 656 -20.97 -19.71 -16.40
C ALA A 656 -21.42 -18.81 -17.55
N VAL A 657 -20.47 -18.31 -18.34
CA VAL A 657 -20.72 -17.63 -19.62
C VAL A 657 -19.82 -18.25 -20.68
N PRO A 658 -20.39 -18.97 -21.68
CA PRO A 658 -19.62 -19.54 -22.79
C PRO A 658 -19.13 -18.44 -23.74
N ILE A 659 -18.14 -18.78 -24.57
CA ILE A 659 -17.58 -17.90 -25.58
C ILE A 659 -17.94 -18.44 -26.97
N ASP A 660 -18.85 -17.76 -27.68
CA ASP A 660 -19.38 -18.22 -28.98
C ASP A 660 -18.31 -18.36 -30.10
N VAL A 661 -17.11 -17.80 -29.89
CA VAL A 661 -15.97 -17.83 -30.82
C VAL A 661 -14.81 -18.72 -30.35
N SER A 662 -14.94 -19.39 -29.20
CA SER A 662 -13.91 -20.23 -28.59
C SER A 662 -14.54 -21.36 -27.78
N ASP A 663 -14.43 -22.57 -28.32
CA ASP A 663 -14.68 -23.82 -27.57
C ASP A 663 -13.51 -24.14 -26.61
N GLU A 664 -12.41 -23.38 -26.63
CA GLU A 664 -11.25 -23.57 -25.76
C GLU A 664 -11.28 -22.70 -24.50
N SER A 665 -12.11 -21.65 -24.44
CA SER A 665 -12.14 -20.64 -23.37
C SER A 665 -13.56 -20.31 -22.89
N GLY A 666 -13.71 -19.88 -21.64
CA GLY A 666 -14.98 -19.37 -21.11
C GLY A 666 -14.81 -18.56 -19.83
N MET A 667 -15.92 -18.07 -19.28
CA MET A 667 -15.93 -17.08 -18.19
C MET A 667 -16.88 -17.44 -17.06
N PHE A 668 -16.67 -16.86 -15.87
CA PHE A 668 -17.63 -16.89 -14.77
C PHE A 668 -17.79 -15.51 -14.12
N TRP A 669 -18.99 -15.20 -13.66
CA TRP A 669 -19.28 -14.07 -12.77
C TRP A 669 -19.86 -14.54 -11.43
N PHE A 670 -19.64 -13.80 -10.35
CA PHE A 670 -20.09 -14.18 -9.01
C PHE A 670 -21.30 -13.36 -8.52
N PHE A 671 -21.38 -12.08 -8.88
CA PHE A 671 -22.38 -11.14 -8.35
C PHE A 671 -23.30 -10.48 -9.41
N SER A 672 -22.81 -10.25 -10.63
CA SER A 672 -23.55 -9.59 -11.73
C SER A 672 -23.05 -10.08 -13.08
N SER A 673 -23.95 -10.29 -14.04
CA SER A 673 -23.60 -10.69 -15.41
C SER A 673 -22.86 -9.61 -16.23
N SER A 674 -22.77 -8.37 -15.73
CA SER A 674 -21.90 -7.34 -16.31
C SER A 674 -20.43 -7.48 -15.86
N ASN A 675 -20.19 -8.15 -14.73
CA ASN A 675 -18.96 -8.13 -13.97
C ASN A 675 -18.32 -9.53 -13.92
N ILE A 676 -17.49 -9.84 -14.91
CA ILE A 676 -16.77 -11.11 -15.00
C ILE A 676 -15.66 -11.18 -13.94
N GLU A 677 -15.62 -12.26 -13.16
CA GLU A 677 -14.71 -12.43 -12.01
C GLU A 677 -13.60 -13.46 -12.27
N LEU A 678 -13.78 -14.31 -13.28
CA LEU A 678 -12.85 -15.36 -13.68
C LEU A 678 -12.93 -15.62 -15.19
N VAL A 679 -11.77 -15.84 -15.82
CA VAL A 679 -11.67 -16.44 -17.16
C VAL A 679 -10.90 -17.76 -17.07
N VAL A 680 -11.32 -18.78 -17.82
CA VAL A 680 -10.73 -20.13 -17.82
C VAL A 680 -10.53 -20.62 -19.26
N LYS A 681 -9.45 -21.35 -19.53
CA LYS A 681 -9.25 -22.06 -20.80
C LYS A 681 -8.70 -23.48 -20.63
N THR A 682 -8.99 -24.32 -21.60
CA THR A 682 -8.53 -25.71 -21.70
C THR A 682 -7.91 -25.94 -23.07
N LEU A 683 -6.64 -26.39 -23.12
CA LEU A 683 -5.89 -26.55 -24.37
C LEU A 683 -5.43 -27.99 -24.58
N ASP A 684 -5.39 -28.44 -25.83
CA ASP A 684 -4.86 -29.75 -26.23
C ASP A 684 -3.32 -29.73 -26.35
N GLY A 685 -2.65 -29.62 -25.20
CA GLY A 685 -1.20 -29.64 -25.08
C GLY A 685 -0.52 -30.99 -25.36
N ARG A 686 -1.27 -32.01 -25.83
CA ARG A 686 -0.74 -33.37 -26.00
C ARG A 686 0.43 -33.45 -26.96
N GLY A 687 0.46 -32.59 -27.97
CA GLY A 687 1.57 -32.48 -28.92
C GLY A 687 2.89 -32.01 -28.30
N VAL A 688 2.85 -31.42 -27.11
CA VAL A 688 4.03 -30.90 -26.39
C VAL A 688 4.48 -31.87 -25.29
N ASN A 689 3.55 -32.35 -24.45
CA ASN A 689 3.89 -33.18 -23.28
C ASN A 689 2.94 -34.35 -22.99
N GLY A 690 2.02 -34.67 -23.90
CA GLY A 690 1.05 -35.76 -23.74
C GLY A 690 -0.19 -35.45 -22.88
N HIS A 691 -0.29 -34.25 -22.28
CA HIS A 691 -1.42 -33.86 -21.42
C HIS A 691 -2.34 -32.81 -22.07
N TYR A 692 -3.58 -32.77 -21.61
CA TYR A 692 -4.43 -31.58 -21.71
C TYR A 692 -4.09 -30.61 -20.60
N TRP A 693 -4.17 -29.32 -20.92
CA TRP A 693 -3.75 -28.23 -20.04
C TRP A 693 -4.97 -27.41 -19.60
N VAL A 694 -4.95 -26.91 -18.36
CA VAL A 694 -5.96 -25.98 -17.84
C VAL A 694 -5.26 -24.72 -17.37
N PHE A 695 -5.83 -23.57 -17.71
CA PHE A 695 -5.41 -22.25 -17.23
C PHE A 695 -6.63 -21.49 -16.72
N PHE A 696 -6.46 -20.67 -15.69
CA PHE A 696 -7.43 -19.63 -15.36
C PHE A 696 -6.72 -18.32 -14.98
N GLY A 697 -7.36 -17.20 -15.24
CA GLY A 697 -6.91 -15.86 -14.87
C GLY A 697 -7.95 -15.19 -13.96
N ALA A 698 -7.51 -14.76 -12.78
CA ALA A 698 -8.36 -14.07 -11.81
C ALA A 698 -8.69 -12.64 -12.29
N LEU A 699 -9.91 -12.19 -11.97
CA LEU A 699 -10.36 -10.79 -12.15
C LEU A 699 -11.04 -10.28 -10.88
N SER A 700 -10.73 -10.87 -9.72
CA SER A 700 -11.48 -10.74 -8.46
C SER A 700 -10.62 -11.18 -7.28
N ASP A 701 -10.75 -10.50 -6.13
CA ASP A 701 -10.09 -10.80 -4.85
C ASP A 701 -10.83 -11.85 -4.00
N VAL A 702 -11.95 -12.37 -4.52
CA VAL A 702 -12.83 -13.34 -3.87
C VAL A 702 -12.17 -14.73 -3.72
N GLU A 703 -12.48 -15.44 -2.63
CA GLU A 703 -12.06 -16.85 -2.46
C GLU A 703 -12.91 -17.75 -3.37
N TYR A 704 -12.31 -18.58 -4.23
CA TYR A 704 -13.07 -19.48 -5.11
C TYR A 704 -12.37 -20.80 -5.43
N TRP A 705 -13.17 -21.80 -5.82
CA TRP A 705 -12.74 -23.12 -6.26
C TRP A 705 -13.21 -23.38 -7.68
N VAL A 706 -12.28 -23.62 -8.61
CA VAL A 706 -12.58 -24.06 -9.97
C VAL A 706 -12.56 -25.59 -9.99
N SER A 707 -13.57 -26.24 -10.53
CA SER A 707 -13.67 -27.70 -10.66
C SER A 707 -13.86 -28.08 -12.12
N VAL A 708 -12.92 -28.85 -12.68
CA VAL A 708 -12.92 -29.30 -14.09
C VAL A 708 -13.11 -30.82 -14.14
N ARG A 709 -14.10 -31.31 -14.89
CA ARG A 709 -14.41 -32.73 -15.13
C ARG A 709 -14.17 -33.08 -16.60
N ASP A 710 -13.34 -34.09 -16.85
CA ASP A 710 -13.11 -34.67 -18.18
C ASP A 710 -14.16 -35.76 -18.45
N THR A 711 -15.16 -35.47 -19.28
CA THR A 711 -16.28 -36.36 -19.59
C THR A 711 -15.90 -37.55 -20.46
N ALA A 712 -14.72 -37.51 -21.10
CA ALA A 712 -14.18 -38.61 -21.91
C ALA A 712 -13.14 -39.45 -21.16
N GLY A 713 -12.41 -38.85 -20.21
CA GLY A 713 -11.41 -39.50 -19.36
C GLY A 713 -11.92 -39.94 -17.98
N GLY A 714 -13.07 -39.45 -17.52
CA GLY A 714 -13.64 -39.72 -16.19
C GLY A 714 -12.95 -39.01 -15.02
N GLY A 715 -11.84 -38.30 -15.28
CA GLY A 715 -11.07 -37.58 -14.25
C GLY A 715 -11.68 -36.24 -13.85
N ARG A 716 -11.41 -35.79 -12.63
CA ARG A 716 -11.79 -34.45 -12.13
C ARG A 716 -10.62 -33.78 -11.40
N ARG A 717 -10.49 -32.46 -11.55
CA ARG A 717 -9.45 -31.62 -10.95
C ARG A 717 -10.09 -30.41 -10.28
N THR A 718 -9.71 -30.11 -9.04
CA THR A 718 -10.25 -28.96 -8.28
C THR A 718 -9.12 -28.07 -7.78
N TYR A 719 -9.27 -26.77 -8.07
CA TYR A 719 -8.34 -25.69 -7.79
C TYR A 719 -8.89 -24.84 -6.64
N HIS A 720 -8.06 -24.03 -6.00
CA HIS A 720 -8.47 -23.08 -4.96
C HIS A 720 -7.68 -21.78 -5.15
N ASN A 721 -8.38 -20.67 -5.33
CA ASN A 721 -7.87 -19.32 -5.20
C ASN A 721 -8.17 -18.86 -3.77
N PRO A 722 -7.16 -18.65 -2.91
CA PRO A 722 -7.38 -18.15 -1.56
C PRO A 722 -7.88 -16.69 -1.59
N PRO A 723 -8.47 -16.18 -0.49
CA PRO A 723 -8.91 -14.79 -0.43
C PRO A 723 -7.76 -13.80 -0.70
N THR A 724 -8.10 -12.68 -1.34
CA THR A 724 -7.22 -11.61 -1.83
C THR A 724 -6.20 -12.00 -2.92
N GLU A 725 -6.11 -13.27 -3.30
CA GLU A 725 -5.25 -13.71 -4.41
C GLU A 725 -5.84 -13.31 -5.77
N ASN A 726 -4.98 -12.80 -6.65
CA ASN A 726 -5.35 -12.19 -7.94
C ASN A 726 -4.49 -12.68 -9.11
N CYS A 727 -3.66 -13.70 -8.91
CA CYS A 727 -2.90 -14.32 -9.98
C CYS A 727 -3.61 -15.52 -10.61
N GLY A 728 -3.39 -15.72 -11.91
CA GLY A 728 -3.85 -16.91 -12.62
C GLY A 728 -3.00 -18.14 -12.29
N GLN A 729 -3.53 -19.33 -12.62
CA GLN A 729 -2.81 -20.60 -12.42
C GLN A 729 -2.86 -21.46 -13.69
N SER A 730 -1.73 -22.06 -14.03
CA SER A 730 -1.59 -23.08 -15.07
C SER A 730 -1.37 -24.48 -14.50
N ASP A 731 -1.90 -25.47 -15.18
CA ASP A 731 -1.54 -26.87 -15.02
C ASP A 731 -1.49 -27.53 -16.39
N ILE A 732 -0.26 -27.59 -16.89
CA ILE A 732 0.09 -28.26 -18.14
C ILE A 732 0.14 -29.80 -18.00
N THR A 733 -0.40 -30.36 -16.91
CA THR A 733 -0.46 -31.81 -16.63
C THR A 733 -1.87 -32.29 -16.26
N ALA A 734 -2.90 -31.47 -16.50
CA ALA A 734 -4.24 -31.64 -15.94
C ALA A 734 -4.89 -33.00 -16.24
N PHE A 735 -4.93 -33.42 -17.51
CA PHE A 735 -5.56 -34.69 -17.90
C PHE A 735 -4.73 -35.43 -18.95
N VAL A 736 -4.89 -36.75 -19.03
CA VAL A 736 -4.26 -37.63 -20.03
C VAL A 736 -5.29 -38.03 -21.12
N PRO A 737 -4.87 -38.63 -22.25
CA PRO A 737 -5.81 -39.17 -23.23
C PRO A 737 -6.55 -40.39 -22.65
N ALA A 738 -7.84 -40.55 -22.95
CA ALA A 738 -8.65 -41.67 -22.43
C ALA A 738 -8.06 -43.06 -22.79
N SER A 739 -7.32 -43.17 -23.90
CA SER A 739 -6.60 -44.39 -24.32
C SER A 739 -5.39 -44.74 -23.45
N ALA A 740 -5.00 -43.90 -22.49
CA ALA A 740 -3.94 -44.17 -21.51
C ALA A 740 -4.47 -44.74 -20.18
N SER A 741 -5.80 -44.92 -20.03
CA SER A 741 -6.45 -45.44 -18.80
C SER A 741 -6.15 -46.91 -18.45
N GLY A 742 -5.14 -47.52 -19.09
CA GLY A 742 -4.69 -48.90 -18.89
C GLY A 742 -3.81 -49.13 -17.65
N SER A 743 -3.56 -48.11 -16.83
CA SER A 743 -2.89 -48.24 -15.53
C SER A 743 -3.37 -47.17 -14.56
N SER A 744 -3.71 -47.58 -13.33
CA SER A 744 -4.18 -46.69 -12.28
C SER A 744 -3.02 -45.92 -11.62
N ASP A 745 -2.90 -44.63 -11.90
CA ASP A 745 -2.11 -43.69 -11.09
C ASP A 745 -2.91 -42.41 -10.86
N GLY A 746 -3.24 -42.15 -9.58
CA GLY A 746 -4.02 -41.00 -9.14
C GLY A 746 -3.18 -39.72 -9.08
N ALA A 747 -2.61 -39.31 -10.22
CA ALA A 747 -1.69 -38.18 -10.32
C ALA A 747 -2.40 -36.83 -10.13
N ALA A 748 -2.73 -36.49 -8.88
CA ALA A 748 -3.29 -35.20 -8.46
C ALA A 748 -2.29 -34.02 -8.56
N GLY A 749 -1.34 -34.08 -9.50
CA GLY A 749 -0.34 -33.05 -9.71
C GLY A 749 -0.95 -31.76 -10.24
N ARG A 750 -0.72 -30.66 -9.54
CA ARG A 750 -0.86 -29.30 -10.06
C ARG A 750 0.43 -28.55 -9.76
N ALA A 751 0.74 -27.56 -10.57
CA ALA A 751 1.85 -26.66 -10.30
C ALA A 751 1.34 -25.46 -9.49
N GLY A 752 2.01 -25.16 -8.38
CA GLY A 752 2.21 -23.77 -7.99
C GLY A 752 3.25 -23.16 -8.95
N VAL A 753 2.96 -21.98 -9.47
CA VAL A 753 3.90 -21.12 -10.19
C VAL A 753 3.96 -19.80 -9.43
N ASP A 754 5.14 -19.20 -9.38
CA ASP A 754 5.48 -18.17 -8.40
C ASP A 754 4.87 -16.80 -8.72
N LEU A 755 4.60 -16.02 -7.67
CA LEU A 755 3.90 -14.74 -7.77
C LEU A 755 4.90 -13.58 -7.74
N ILE A 756 5.13 -12.96 -8.90
CA ILE A 756 5.88 -11.71 -9.03
C ILE A 756 4.87 -10.58 -9.28
N ALA A 757 4.67 -9.72 -8.28
CA ALA A 757 3.76 -8.57 -8.40
C ALA A 757 4.48 -7.39 -9.07
N MET A 758 3.99 -6.97 -10.23
CA MET A 758 4.67 -6.01 -11.10
C MET A 758 4.18 -4.56 -11.00
N LYS A 759 5.02 -3.63 -11.45
CA LYS A 759 4.76 -2.19 -11.39
C LYS A 759 3.96 -1.70 -12.60
N ALA A 760 3.01 -0.80 -12.37
CA ALA A 760 2.59 0.16 -13.38
C ALA A 760 3.69 1.24 -13.56
N VAL A 761 3.94 1.67 -14.80
CA VAL A 761 5.00 2.65 -15.12
C VAL A 761 4.45 3.72 -16.09
N PRO A 762 4.32 4.99 -15.67
CA PRO A 762 4.04 6.10 -16.57
C PRO A 762 5.21 6.35 -17.53
N ILE A 763 4.92 6.64 -18.80
CA ILE A 763 5.92 7.01 -19.81
C ILE A 763 5.42 8.22 -20.59
N GLU A 764 6.18 9.33 -20.56
CA GLU A 764 6.02 10.41 -21.54
C GLU A 764 6.63 9.97 -22.88
N LEU A 765 5.85 10.04 -23.97
CA LEU A 765 6.35 9.73 -25.31
C LEU A 765 7.10 10.94 -25.92
N PRO A 766 8.30 10.75 -26.49
CA PRO A 766 9.03 11.84 -27.13
C PRO A 766 8.41 12.22 -28.49
N GLY A 767 7.61 13.28 -28.50
CA GLY A 767 7.47 14.17 -29.65
C GLY A 767 6.81 13.62 -30.92
N VAL A 768 5.63 12.98 -30.82
CA VAL A 768 4.76 12.81 -32.00
C VAL A 768 4.08 14.14 -32.33
N THR A 769 4.17 14.60 -33.59
CA THR A 769 3.61 15.88 -34.01
C THR A 769 2.08 15.84 -34.03
N LEU A 770 1.42 16.69 -33.22
CA LEU A 770 -0.03 16.74 -33.14
C LEU A 770 -0.68 17.29 -34.43
N SER A 771 -1.22 16.40 -35.26
CA SER A 771 -2.27 16.76 -36.21
C SER A 771 -3.57 17.00 -35.45
N GLN A 772 -4.10 18.22 -35.48
CA GLN A 772 -5.38 18.55 -34.87
C GLN A 772 -6.56 17.98 -35.66
N GLU A 773 -7.15 16.87 -35.20
CA GLU A 773 -8.57 16.55 -35.39
C GLU A 773 -9.12 15.80 -34.17
N GLY A 774 -10.42 15.95 -33.89
CA GLY A 774 -11.19 15.02 -33.05
C GLY A 774 -10.93 15.02 -31.54
N GLY A 775 -11.81 15.70 -30.79
CA GLY A 775 -12.30 15.11 -29.54
C GLY A 775 -13.27 13.98 -29.93
N GLY A 776 -13.00 12.73 -29.52
CA GLY A 776 -13.72 11.56 -29.99
C GLY A 776 -13.69 10.41 -28.98
N THR A 777 -14.78 9.64 -28.97
CA THR A 777 -14.89 8.34 -28.30
C THR A 777 -13.93 7.33 -28.91
N CYS A 778 -13.49 6.36 -28.12
CA CYS A 778 -12.79 5.17 -28.60
C CYS A 778 -13.54 4.51 -29.75
N GLU A 779 -12.94 4.49 -30.94
CA GLU A 779 -13.40 3.70 -32.08
C GLU A 779 -12.85 2.27 -31.95
N PRO A 780 -13.69 1.21 -31.92
CA PRO A 780 -13.22 -0.17 -31.76
C PRO A 780 -12.34 -0.61 -32.93
N GLY A 781 -11.11 -1.04 -32.62
CA GLY A 781 -10.13 -1.52 -33.58
C GLY A 781 -9.97 -3.04 -33.54
N ALA A 782 -9.11 -3.56 -34.42
CA ALA A 782 -8.65 -4.96 -34.34
C ALA A 782 -7.68 -5.19 -33.16
N ASP A 783 -7.01 -4.12 -32.72
CA ASP A 783 -5.99 -4.03 -31.67
C ASP A 783 -6.40 -3.12 -30.48
N ARG A 784 -7.49 -2.37 -30.64
CA ARG A 784 -8.00 -1.39 -29.66
C ARG A 784 -9.38 -1.76 -29.12
N LEU A 785 -9.40 -2.23 -27.87
CA LEU A 785 -10.62 -2.57 -27.11
C LEU A 785 -11.25 -1.30 -26.54
N CYS A 786 -12.56 -1.13 -26.69
CA CYS A 786 -13.29 0.04 -26.19
C CYS A 786 -14.28 -0.33 -25.08
N LEU A 787 -14.11 0.20 -23.87
CA LEU A 787 -14.96 -0.03 -22.69
C LEU A 787 -15.68 1.25 -22.23
N HIS A 788 -16.74 1.09 -21.44
CA HIS A 788 -17.68 2.13 -20.97
C HIS A 788 -18.12 3.09 -22.09
N ASP A 789 -18.90 2.57 -23.05
CA ASP A 789 -19.44 3.32 -24.20
C ASP A 789 -18.36 3.97 -25.08
N GLY A 790 -17.15 3.40 -25.09
CA GLY A 790 -16.00 3.98 -25.77
C GLY A 790 -15.34 5.13 -25.01
N ARG A 791 -15.44 5.17 -23.68
CA ARG A 791 -14.61 6.05 -22.84
C ARG A 791 -13.18 5.55 -22.69
N PHE A 792 -12.97 4.25 -22.54
CA PHE A 792 -11.64 3.68 -22.28
C PHE A 792 -11.17 2.87 -23.48
N SER A 793 -9.99 3.21 -24.01
CA SER A 793 -9.28 2.37 -24.98
C SER A 793 -8.21 1.55 -24.27
N VAL A 794 -8.28 0.22 -24.40
CA VAL A 794 -7.20 -0.69 -23.99
C VAL A 794 -6.50 -1.21 -25.25
N GLU A 795 -5.18 -1.15 -25.24
CA GLU A 795 -4.29 -1.70 -26.27
C GLU A 795 -3.28 -2.61 -25.59
N VAL A 796 -2.79 -3.65 -26.27
CA VAL A 796 -1.84 -4.61 -25.69
C VAL A 796 -0.69 -4.84 -26.66
N GLU A 797 0.53 -4.82 -26.16
CA GLU A 797 1.74 -5.17 -26.90
C GLU A 797 2.40 -6.38 -26.23
N PHE A 798 2.52 -7.52 -26.93
CA PHE A 798 3.15 -8.74 -26.40
C PHE A 798 4.44 -9.07 -27.17
N ALA A 799 5.41 -9.69 -26.49
CA ALA A 799 6.60 -10.24 -27.14
C ALA A 799 6.27 -11.63 -27.73
N ASP A 800 6.40 -11.80 -29.04
CA ASP A 800 6.17 -13.08 -29.70
C ASP A 800 7.46 -13.93 -29.67
N PRO A 801 7.52 -15.02 -28.88
CA PRO A 801 8.73 -15.84 -28.76
C PRO A 801 9.10 -16.58 -30.06
N ASN A 802 8.19 -16.66 -31.04
CA ASN A 802 8.43 -17.34 -32.31
C ASN A 802 9.21 -16.48 -33.32
N VAL A 803 9.18 -15.15 -33.16
CA VAL A 803 9.89 -14.20 -34.06
C VAL A 803 10.82 -13.23 -33.33
N ASN A 804 10.76 -13.15 -32.00
CA ASN A 804 11.54 -12.21 -31.17
C ASN A 804 11.27 -10.73 -31.55
N GLU A 805 10.00 -10.42 -31.82
CA GLU A 805 9.48 -9.09 -32.11
C GLU A 805 8.25 -8.82 -31.23
N LYS A 806 7.93 -7.54 -30.99
CA LYS A 806 6.70 -7.15 -30.31
C LYS A 806 5.54 -7.01 -31.28
N LYS A 807 4.34 -7.45 -30.88
CA LYS A 807 3.12 -7.47 -31.68
C LYS A 807 1.93 -6.93 -30.89
N ALA A 808 0.97 -6.34 -31.60
CA ALA A 808 -0.29 -5.89 -31.00
C ALA A 808 -1.21 -7.09 -30.71
N GLY A 809 -1.61 -7.26 -29.45
CA GLY A 809 -2.68 -8.17 -29.05
C GLY A 809 -4.01 -7.73 -29.68
N GLN A 810 -4.79 -8.70 -30.14
CA GLN A 810 -5.96 -8.46 -30.99
C GLN A 810 -7.26 -8.68 -30.22
N VAL A 811 -8.26 -7.81 -30.43
CA VAL A 811 -9.49 -7.73 -29.65
C VAL A 811 -10.49 -8.82 -30.06
N VAL A 812 -11.08 -9.51 -29.08
CA VAL A 812 -12.24 -10.38 -29.31
C VAL A 812 -13.53 -9.55 -29.22
N SER A 813 -13.82 -8.81 -30.30
CA SER A 813 -14.91 -7.82 -30.33
C SER A 813 -16.30 -8.40 -30.02
N SER A 814 -16.54 -9.67 -30.36
CA SER A 814 -17.80 -10.38 -30.07
C SER A 814 -18.06 -10.65 -28.59
N LEU A 815 -17.06 -10.48 -27.72
CA LEU A 815 -17.13 -10.71 -26.27
C LEU A 815 -17.00 -9.43 -25.44
N THR A 816 -16.91 -8.28 -26.10
CA THR A 816 -16.74 -6.99 -25.43
C THR A 816 -18.07 -6.56 -24.81
N THR A 817 -18.11 -6.51 -23.48
CA THR A 817 -19.21 -5.91 -22.72
C THR A 817 -18.92 -4.44 -22.45
N ARG A 818 -19.81 -3.74 -21.72
CA ARG A 818 -19.51 -2.40 -21.21
C ARG A 818 -18.26 -2.37 -20.34
N GLU A 819 -18.07 -3.39 -19.50
CA GLU A 819 -17.13 -3.36 -18.37
C GLU A 819 -15.94 -4.32 -18.55
N THR A 820 -15.99 -5.24 -19.52
CA THR A 820 -14.95 -6.26 -19.74
C THR A 820 -14.76 -6.56 -21.23
N GLY A 821 -13.52 -6.78 -21.65
CA GLY A 821 -13.17 -7.28 -22.97
C GLY A 821 -11.91 -8.13 -22.94
N PHE A 822 -11.55 -8.69 -24.10
CA PHE A 822 -10.61 -9.81 -24.19
C PHE A 822 -9.67 -9.64 -25.38
N PHE A 823 -8.45 -10.14 -25.24
CA PHE A 823 -7.44 -10.16 -26.29
C PHE A 823 -6.94 -11.58 -26.57
N TRP A 824 -6.57 -11.81 -27.82
CA TRP A 824 -5.80 -12.95 -28.28
C TRP A 824 -4.44 -12.51 -28.83
N PHE A 825 -3.41 -13.33 -28.67
CA PHE A 825 -2.07 -13.04 -29.17
C PHE A 825 -1.71 -13.87 -30.42
N PHE A 826 -2.07 -15.16 -30.42
CA PHE A 826 -1.64 -16.12 -31.45
C PHE A 826 -2.75 -16.64 -32.38
N SER A 827 -3.98 -16.78 -31.88
CA SER A 827 -5.15 -17.24 -32.66
C SER A 827 -6.43 -16.57 -32.18
N PRO A 828 -7.35 -16.11 -33.08
CA PRO A 828 -8.63 -15.52 -32.69
C PRO A 828 -9.57 -16.48 -31.92
N THR A 829 -9.24 -17.77 -31.85
CA THR A 829 -10.00 -18.79 -31.08
C THR A 829 -9.49 -18.98 -29.65
N ASN A 830 -8.38 -18.36 -29.24
CA ASN A 830 -7.72 -18.63 -27.96
C ASN A 830 -7.46 -17.31 -27.21
N VAL A 831 -8.12 -17.13 -26.06
CA VAL A 831 -8.01 -15.91 -25.24
C VAL A 831 -6.73 -15.96 -24.41
N GLU A 832 -5.96 -14.88 -24.45
CA GLU A 832 -4.66 -14.76 -23.79
C GLU A 832 -4.65 -13.70 -22.68
N LEU A 833 -5.58 -12.74 -22.71
CA LEU A 833 -5.76 -11.73 -21.67
C LEU A 833 -7.23 -11.33 -21.55
N ALA A 834 -7.71 -11.20 -20.31
CA ALA A 834 -8.94 -10.48 -19.99
C ALA A 834 -8.62 -9.11 -19.39
N ALA A 835 -9.38 -8.07 -19.77
CA ALA A 835 -9.21 -6.69 -19.31
C ALA A 835 -10.57 -6.08 -18.94
N LYS A 836 -10.67 -5.48 -17.75
CA LYS A 836 -11.91 -5.12 -17.07
C LYS A 836 -11.79 -3.73 -16.45
N VAL A 837 -12.77 -2.87 -16.69
CA VAL A 837 -12.89 -1.54 -16.06
C VAL A 837 -14.20 -1.49 -15.29
N LEU A 838 -14.12 -1.36 -13.97
CA LEU A 838 -15.30 -1.19 -13.10
C LEU A 838 -15.47 0.26 -12.66
N ASP A 839 -16.72 0.69 -12.48
CA ASP A 839 -17.05 1.99 -11.90
C ASP A 839 -16.88 2.01 -10.37
N GLY A 840 -15.62 1.91 -9.93
CA GLY A 840 -15.22 2.07 -8.53
C GLY A 840 -15.37 3.47 -7.96
N ARG A 841 -15.94 4.44 -8.71
CA ARG A 841 -16.01 5.85 -8.31
C ARG A 841 -16.91 6.10 -7.10
N ALA A 842 -17.78 5.14 -6.76
CA ALA A 842 -18.58 5.13 -5.54
C ALA A 842 -17.81 4.69 -4.28
N LEU A 843 -16.65 4.04 -4.43
CA LEU A 843 -15.86 3.45 -3.34
C LEU A 843 -14.46 4.07 -3.18
N THR A 844 -13.78 4.41 -4.28
CA THR A 844 -12.44 5.06 -4.27
C THR A 844 -12.39 6.39 -5.00
N GLY A 845 -13.46 6.75 -5.71
CA GLY A 845 -13.48 7.95 -6.55
C GLY A 845 -12.66 7.84 -7.84
N LYS A 846 -12.21 6.65 -8.24
CA LYS A 846 -11.53 6.35 -9.50
C LYS A 846 -12.25 5.20 -10.23
N TYR A 847 -12.04 5.05 -11.53
CA TYR A 847 -12.34 3.77 -12.18
C TYR A 847 -11.27 2.74 -11.78
N TRP A 848 -11.68 1.49 -11.59
CA TRP A 848 -10.79 0.39 -11.27
C TRP A 848 -10.43 -0.35 -12.54
N PHE A 849 -9.14 -0.61 -12.77
CA PHE A 849 -8.71 -1.56 -13.80
C PHE A 849 -8.36 -2.90 -13.17
N LEU A 850 -8.86 -3.96 -13.78
CA LEU A 850 -8.56 -5.33 -13.43
C LEU A 850 -8.14 -6.06 -14.70
N TYR A 851 -7.10 -6.87 -14.65
CA TYR A 851 -6.71 -7.73 -15.77
C TYR A 851 -6.31 -9.11 -15.27
N GLY A 852 -6.52 -10.13 -16.11
CA GLY A 852 -6.25 -11.53 -15.80
C GLY A 852 -5.52 -12.19 -16.96
N GLY A 853 -4.26 -12.57 -16.74
CA GLY A 853 -3.44 -13.25 -17.74
C GLY A 853 -3.87 -14.71 -17.95
N LEU A 854 -3.84 -15.14 -19.21
CA LEU A 854 -3.94 -16.56 -19.63
C LEU A 854 -2.72 -17.02 -20.44
N SER A 855 -1.70 -16.16 -20.54
CA SER A 855 -0.47 -16.34 -21.30
C SER A 855 0.74 -16.00 -20.43
N ASP A 856 1.79 -16.80 -20.50
CA ASP A 856 3.05 -16.63 -19.76
C ASP A 856 4.11 -15.82 -20.55
N VAL A 857 3.72 -15.11 -21.60
CA VAL A 857 4.61 -14.22 -22.37
C VAL A 857 4.73 -12.83 -21.73
N GLU A 858 5.83 -12.13 -22.03
CA GLU A 858 5.94 -10.70 -21.70
C GLU A 858 4.87 -9.92 -22.48
N TYR A 859 4.07 -9.11 -21.79
CA TYR A 859 3.16 -8.17 -22.43
C TYR A 859 3.04 -6.86 -21.66
N THR A 860 2.68 -5.79 -22.37
CA THR A 860 2.39 -4.47 -21.82
C THR A 860 0.98 -4.06 -22.24
N ILE A 861 0.09 -3.89 -21.27
CA ILE A 861 -1.23 -3.32 -21.45
C ILE A 861 -1.09 -1.80 -21.37
N THR A 862 -1.64 -1.07 -22.35
CA THR A 862 -1.83 0.39 -22.29
C THR A 862 -3.32 0.67 -22.14
N LEU A 863 -3.72 1.18 -20.99
CA LEU A 863 -5.08 1.59 -20.68
C LEU A 863 -5.16 3.12 -20.79
N THR A 864 -6.02 3.66 -21.63
CA THR A 864 -6.17 5.10 -21.86
C THR A 864 -7.62 5.53 -21.72
N ASP A 865 -7.89 6.65 -21.04
CA ASP A 865 -9.17 7.35 -21.10
C ASP A 865 -9.20 8.23 -22.36
N THR A 866 -10.09 8.00 -23.31
CA THR A 866 -10.15 8.80 -24.54
C THR A 866 -10.76 10.18 -24.34
N VAL A 867 -11.46 10.40 -23.21
CA VAL A 867 -12.04 11.68 -22.79
C VAL A 867 -10.99 12.55 -22.12
N THR A 868 -10.22 12.03 -21.15
CA THR A 868 -9.17 12.83 -20.47
C THR A 868 -7.80 12.76 -21.16
N ARG A 869 -7.57 11.77 -22.03
CA ARG A 869 -6.29 11.42 -22.67
C ARG A 869 -5.18 10.96 -21.70
N GLU A 870 -5.49 10.67 -20.44
CA GLU A 870 -4.58 10.00 -19.50
C GLU A 870 -4.40 8.52 -19.85
N SER A 871 -3.18 7.97 -19.70
CA SER A 871 -2.88 6.57 -19.97
C SER A 871 -1.93 5.93 -18.96
N ASN A 872 -2.27 4.74 -18.47
CA ASN A 872 -1.39 3.89 -17.66
C ASN A 872 -0.83 2.73 -18.49
N ARG A 873 0.39 2.28 -18.17
CA ARG A 873 0.96 1.02 -18.67
C ARG A 873 1.15 0.02 -17.53
N TYR A 874 0.64 -1.20 -17.73
CA TYR A 874 0.81 -2.36 -16.85
C TYR A 874 1.62 -3.41 -17.60
N VAL A 875 2.60 -4.04 -16.95
CA VAL A 875 3.51 -5.00 -17.59
C VAL A 875 3.37 -6.36 -16.93
N ASN A 876 3.44 -7.43 -17.72
CA ASN A 876 3.61 -8.82 -17.28
C ASN A 876 4.98 -9.32 -17.77
N GLU A 877 5.71 -10.03 -16.90
CA GLU A 877 7.02 -10.62 -17.16
C GLU A 877 6.87 -12.02 -17.76
N ALA A 878 7.84 -12.43 -18.60
CA ALA A 878 7.85 -13.78 -19.14
C ALA A 878 7.94 -14.83 -18.02
N GLY A 879 7.01 -15.79 -18.01
CA GLY A 879 6.81 -16.79 -16.96
C GLY A 879 5.71 -16.44 -15.94
N SER A 880 5.20 -15.21 -15.94
CA SER A 880 4.11 -14.78 -15.05
C SER A 880 2.73 -15.02 -15.68
N LEU A 881 1.80 -15.54 -14.86
CA LEU A 881 0.36 -15.60 -15.15
C LEU A 881 -0.45 -14.69 -14.20
N CYS A 882 0.21 -13.75 -13.52
CA CYS A 882 -0.47 -12.86 -12.59
C CYS A 882 -1.43 -11.90 -13.31
N GLY A 883 -2.64 -11.80 -12.76
CA GLY A 883 -3.50 -10.66 -13.00
C GLY A 883 -3.02 -9.44 -12.21
N GLY A 884 -3.82 -8.39 -12.23
CA GLY A 884 -3.57 -7.19 -11.42
C GLY A 884 -4.86 -6.42 -11.18
N ILE A 885 -5.00 -5.88 -9.97
CA ILE A 885 -6.05 -4.92 -9.62
C ILE A 885 -5.40 -3.57 -9.34
N ASP A 886 -5.79 -2.55 -10.10
CA ASP A 886 -5.53 -1.15 -9.84
C ASP A 886 -6.83 -0.41 -9.55
N THR A 887 -7.16 -0.26 -8.26
CA THR A 887 -8.34 0.46 -7.78
C THR A 887 -8.25 1.99 -7.91
N ARG A 888 -7.19 2.50 -8.56
CA ARG A 888 -6.94 3.93 -8.80
C ARG A 888 -6.69 4.27 -10.28
N ALA A 889 -6.81 3.30 -11.18
CA ALA A 889 -6.34 3.32 -12.56
C ALA A 889 -6.57 4.64 -13.31
N LEU A 890 -7.82 5.08 -13.46
CA LEU A 890 -8.15 6.27 -14.26
C LEU A 890 -9.14 7.23 -13.57
N PRO A 891 -9.06 8.55 -13.89
CA PRO A 891 -9.89 9.62 -13.32
C PRO A 891 -11.39 9.47 -13.61
N ARG A 892 -12.20 10.31 -12.94
CA ARG A 892 -13.67 10.18 -12.88
C ARG A 892 -14.42 10.49 -14.16
#